data_AF-C4YJ31-F1
#
_entry.id   AF-C4YJ31-F1
#
_cell.length_a   1.000
_cell.length_b   1.000
_cell.length_c   1.000
_cell.angle_alpha   90.00
_cell.angle_beta   90.00
_cell.angle_gamma   90.00
#
_symmetry.space_group_name_H-M   'P 1'
#
loop_
_entity.id
_entity.type
_entity.pdbx_description
1 polymer ?
#
loop_
_entity_poly.entity_id
_entity_poly.type
_entity_poly.pdbx_seq_one_letter_code
_entity_poly.pdbx_strand_id
1 'polypeptide(L)'
;MPPEELHDSDLSSVASSTTPSTVQQSLENKNIPVQLDESKIVGDNTENYIVNAYFPEGDGRNLAYTIVKEEPEIKPSLWNKFVDFVWPDYILKHLDYPSFKITFRSWCQLWVCTVLTIIPATSHWMGGAAYLIIVLGFITVSGGTSIAMNTLSSIAGFIGVIIAFLHHVITTKIINHIHHDITPETLTKNLIDEGLCHFDSGLEQCIQDQIFTGRYITTTGSAVTILSIITCTFIVGNMREHMHPLWALVYVSGQIAICIFACYGHFSPLFDPLEIGYVVIKPFALGFIAKIVSALLVYPTTSNWSFFNGYTKILKGLKSSSEKNAKFFKTMKPSASNFGNYKMFKKEILKLRGSMAPLEIVASTIWLEYSYGRFDVGDVGEFRSLLKNLFTSSSTYTYFYQLLEERTHFVRNEFALVRKRSNASSQFARKPAFDKTDLSYTDVAEYELRQRSKIMKSRIILQGEEDSRLTTIVIDEMATRISQYFAGLLDNADTGIEVIAEWLEAANDFRIFSWVPGQWSKHVSLQERLNAKVKVVKSELEIELAKFDNVETLKKIMIDTSKPEKEVLFLISQGVFFLQIVKHQCENILKVLDYCLELDERRPTPKFITYFSKTKYSEPKHLSNKIDVTNPGSENIVRKRNADTLPPINLFQYIGYLFTKLYKYLISNEFWFWIKVGGIITIGAIPYFVRPLANLYYRNRMIWLVIVIAVSISENTGSSVYVVFARLCYSFFGAVVGMVAWYISCGNGQGNYYGYGAVTAVLFMYFIYFRHFSVHQTLLPQILYSVTAVLVLGTSWVDAKYNKLANVDVGYKPAYLRFIGVAIGLCLGMLAVLLPKPISSKAIVRNVLAKTISETGNIHCDVANFALARLETPDYNIKGRQDAVLSNYSSLLMRMAGLSKLMSLKLEVPIAGYWPESKYKRLSGLVTDVIQLYLMLSSALQGLDGPEKWLPVVIKRVGFCFPDLQAEVFATIHMASDALRTKQALPKITEANISLKHMELLRQQWGLRRISLSERFYCDSATNNNNENTSKELDHYKLFSNDGQLNIMSLLVAHMIYNRLDEIMILVKGLVGEIYDLNERILVDEDDYFEFKQDLEFSDDKENSAF
;
A
#
# COMPACT_ATOMS: atom_id res chain seq x y z
N MET A 1 -64.22 -27.15 4.77
CA MET A 1 -64.81 -28.28 5.53
C MET A 1 -63.68 -29.05 6.22
N PRO A 2 -63.96 -29.72 7.35
CA PRO A 2 -63.06 -29.82 8.52
C PRO A 2 -62.48 -31.26 8.66
N PRO A 3 -61.93 -31.76 9.80
CA PRO A 3 -61.73 -31.21 11.17
C PRO A 3 -60.23 -31.14 11.60
N GLU A 4 -59.79 -30.50 12.69
CA GLU A 4 -60.26 -30.37 14.10
C GLU A 4 -59.99 -31.65 14.93
N GLU A 5 -59.06 -31.62 15.92
CA GLU A 5 -59.32 -31.56 17.39
C GLU A 5 -59.32 -32.98 18.05
N LEU A 6 -59.10 -33.25 19.36
CA LEU A 6 -58.71 -32.45 20.56
C LEU A 6 -58.05 -33.36 21.66
N HIS A 7 -57.16 -32.79 22.51
CA HIS A 7 -56.99 -32.98 23.99
C HIS A 7 -56.84 -34.39 24.67
N ASP A 8 -55.83 -34.67 25.52
CA ASP A 8 -55.64 -34.40 26.99
C ASP A 8 -56.23 -35.50 27.92
N SER A 9 -55.91 -35.67 29.22
CA SER A 9 -55.10 -34.92 30.23
C SER A 9 -54.49 -35.83 31.34
N ASP A 10 -53.79 -35.20 32.31
CA ASP A 10 -53.62 -35.58 33.74
C ASP A 10 -52.61 -36.67 34.20
N LEU A 11 -52.13 -36.67 35.47
CA LEU A 11 -51.53 -35.60 36.30
C LEU A 11 -50.83 -36.20 37.56
N SER A 12 -49.89 -35.46 38.17
CA SER A 12 -49.42 -35.57 39.58
C SER A 12 -48.55 -36.79 40.00
N SER A 13 -47.74 -36.78 41.09
CA SER A 13 -46.99 -35.70 41.77
C SER A 13 -46.00 -36.23 42.85
N VAL A 14 -45.13 -35.34 43.37
CA VAL A 14 -44.43 -35.38 44.71
C VAL A 14 -43.20 -36.31 44.94
N ALA A 15 -42.02 -35.65 45.01
CA ALA A 15 -40.89 -35.79 45.98
C ALA A 15 -40.07 -37.11 46.13
N SER A 16 -38.81 -37.09 46.64
CA SER A 16 -37.73 -36.07 46.65
C SER A 16 -36.41 -36.65 47.20
N SER A 17 -35.25 -36.09 46.82
CA SER A 17 -34.08 -35.75 47.69
C SER A 17 -32.79 -35.52 46.87
N THR A 18 -31.84 -34.77 47.46
CA THR A 18 -30.51 -34.39 46.91
C THR A 18 -30.54 -33.44 45.67
N THR A 19 -29.62 -32.48 45.45
CA THR A 19 -28.94 -31.44 46.27
C THR A 19 -28.07 -30.57 45.32
N PRO A 20 -27.69 -29.31 45.64
CA PRO A 20 -28.58 -28.24 46.10
C PRO A 20 -28.32 -26.86 45.42
N SER A 21 -29.34 -26.01 45.37
CA SER A 21 -29.30 -24.54 45.66
C SER A 21 -28.43 -23.56 44.82
N THR A 22 -28.88 -22.34 44.44
CA THR A 22 -30.21 -21.67 44.49
C THR A 22 -30.18 -20.28 43.80
N VAL A 23 -31.34 -19.81 43.28
CA VAL A 23 -31.91 -18.42 43.41
C VAL A 23 -31.22 -17.23 42.67
N GLN A 24 -31.91 -16.27 42.01
CA GLN A 24 -33.29 -16.11 41.47
C GLN A 24 -33.24 -15.06 40.31
N GLN A 25 -34.07 -15.15 39.24
CA GLN A 25 -35.35 -14.44 39.02
C GLN A 25 -35.38 -12.94 39.37
N SER A 26 -36.01 -12.02 38.64
CA SER A 26 -36.72 -12.04 37.33
C SER A 26 -36.97 -10.57 36.89
N LEU A 27 -37.18 -10.25 35.61
CA LEU A 27 -38.52 -10.11 34.99
C LEU A 27 -38.43 -9.78 33.48
N GLU A 28 -39.58 -9.80 32.81
CA GLU A 28 -39.76 -9.60 31.37
C GLU A 28 -39.50 -8.16 30.90
N ASN A 29 -39.37 -7.97 29.58
CA ASN A 29 -39.94 -6.79 28.94
C ASN A 29 -40.38 -7.10 27.49
N LYS A 30 -41.50 -6.49 27.05
CA LYS A 30 -42.14 -6.80 25.77
C LYS A 30 -41.61 -5.92 24.64
N ASN A 31 -41.33 -6.51 23.48
CA ASN A 31 -41.08 -5.75 22.26
C ASN A 31 -42.41 -5.20 21.70
N ILE A 32 -42.48 -3.90 21.46
CA ILE A 32 -43.55 -3.24 20.69
C ILE A 32 -42.92 -2.77 19.37
N PRO A 33 -43.50 -3.09 18.19
CA PRO A 33 -43.04 -2.54 16.92
C PRO A 33 -43.59 -1.13 16.73
N VAL A 34 -42.73 -0.20 16.30
CA VAL A 34 -43.16 1.14 15.82
C VAL A 34 -43.22 1.09 14.29
N GLN A 35 -44.37 1.48 13.73
CA GLN A 35 -44.54 1.70 12.30
C GLN A 35 -44.11 3.14 11.96
N LEU A 36 -43.45 3.34 10.82
CA LEU A 36 -43.25 4.66 10.23
C LEU A 36 -44.45 4.99 9.34
N ASP A 37 -45.02 6.18 9.51
CA ASP A 37 -46.18 6.66 8.75
C ASP A 37 -45.76 7.12 7.34
N GLU A 38 -46.07 6.33 6.31
CA GLU A 38 -45.82 6.69 4.89
C GLU A 38 -46.73 7.85 4.38
N SER A 39 -47.54 8.45 5.26
CA SER A 39 -48.70 9.29 4.91
C SER A 39 -48.45 10.80 4.88
N LYS A 40 -47.20 11.27 5.04
CA LYS A 40 -46.88 12.71 5.24
C LYS A 40 -45.98 13.40 4.23
N ILE A 41 -45.54 12.73 3.18
CA ILE A 41 -44.92 13.41 2.02
C ILE A 41 -46.04 13.72 1.02
N VAL A 42 -46.48 14.99 1.00
CA VAL A 42 -47.39 15.50 -0.04
C VAL A 42 -46.68 15.34 -1.38
N GLY A 43 -47.29 14.56 -2.28
CA GLY A 43 -46.67 14.20 -3.55
C GLY A 43 -46.50 15.40 -4.48
N ASP A 44 -45.32 15.51 -5.09
CA ASP A 44 -45.10 16.32 -6.28
C ASP A 44 -44.66 15.41 -7.44
N ASN A 45 -45.42 15.41 -8.53
CA ASN A 45 -45.26 14.49 -9.65
C ASN A 45 -44.15 14.97 -10.60
N THR A 46 -42.89 14.78 -10.21
CA THR A 46 -41.73 15.15 -11.05
C THR A 46 -40.92 13.94 -11.49
N GLU A 47 -41.05 13.59 -12.77
CA GLU A 47 -40.29 12.53 -13.42
C GLU A 47 -38.82 12.93 -13.65
N ASN A 48 -37.90 11.94 -13.62
CA ASN A 48 -36.63 11.95 -14.35
C ASN A 48 -35.62 13.12 -14.12
N TYR A 49 -35.47 13.64 -12.90
CA TYR A 49 -34.32 14.51 -12.57
C TYR A 49 -33.05 13.72 -12.22
N ILE A 50 -31.99 13.91 -13.01
CA ILE A 50 -30.64 13.38 -12.74
C ILE A 50 -29.94 14.29 -11.72
N VAL A 51 -29.44 13.70 -10.62
CA VAL A 51 -28.81 14.40 -9.49
C VAL A 51 -27.49 13.71 -9.13
N ASN A 52 -26.47 14.48 -8.72
CA ASN A 52 -25.15 13.99 -8.31
C ASN A 52 -24.50 13.07 -9.39
N ALA A 53 -24.55 13.52 -10.65
CA ALA A 53 -24.28 12.73 -11.84
C ALA A 53 -22.79 12.42 -12.07
N TYR A 54 -22.32 11.30 -11.53
CA TYR A 54 -21.00 10.74 -11.83
C TYR A 54 -21.16 9.34 -12.45
N PHE A 55 -21.10 9.24 -13.77
CA PHE A 55 -21.25 7.96 -14.47
C PHE A 55 -19.90 7.23 -14.61
N PRO A 56 -19.77 5.99 -14.09
CA PRO A 56 -18.64 5.12 -14.43
C PRO A 56 -18.76 4.63 -15.87
N GLU A 57 -17.68 4.06 -16.42
CA GLU A 57 -17.65 3.49 -17.77
C GLU A 57 -18.62 2.29 -17.89
N GLY A 58 -19.83 2.54 -18.41
CA GLY A 58 -20.78 1.49 -18.82
C GLY A 58 -22.15 1.45 -18.12
N ASP A 59 -22.39 2.23 -17.06
CA ASP A 59 -23.73 2.33 -16.46
C ASP A 59 -24.35 3.71 -16.72
N GLY A 60 -25.58 3.71 -17.25
CA GLY A 60 -26.36 4.91 -17.57
C GLY A 60 -27.40 5.29 -16.52
N ARG A 61 -27.48 4.58 -15.39
CA ARG A 61 -28.54 4.76 -14.37
C ARG A 61 -28.08 5.69 -13.24
N ASN A 62 -28.66 6.90 -13.18
CA ASN A 62 -28.60 7.78 -12.02
C ASN A 62 -30.03 8.29 -11.72
N LEU A 63 -30.63 7.80 -10.63
CA LEU A 63 -31.95 8.21 -10.14
C LEU A 63 -31.78 8.78 -8.73
N ALA A 64 -32.57 9.78 -8.32
CA ALA A 64 -32.33 10.51 -7.06
C ALA A 64 -32.26 9.65 -5.77
N TYR A 65 -32.77 8.42 -5.81
CA TYR A 65 -32.82 7.45 -4.70
C TYR A 65 -31.92 6.21 -4.91
N THR A 66 -31.18 6.10 -6.03
CA THR A 66 -30.24 4.98 -6.23
C THR A 66 -28.97 5.16 -5.40
N ILE A 67 -29.07 4.82 -4.12
CA ILE A 67 -27.92 4.54 -3.25
C ILE A 67 -26.97 3.66 -4.06
N VAL A 68 -25.78 4.18 -4.41
CA VAL A 68 -24.70 3.37 -4.96
C VAL A 68 -24.19 2.51 -3.81
N LYS A 69 -24.84 1.36 -3.64
CA LYS A 69 -24.28 0.26 -2.86
C LYS A 69 -22.94 -0.04 -3.47
N GLU A 70 -21.87 0.06 -2.69
CA GLU A 70 -20.62 -0.61 -3.03
C GLU A 70 -20.93 -2.11 -3.05
N GLU A 71 -21.25 -2.64 -4.23
CA GLU A 71 -21.49 -4.07 -4.39
C GLU A 71 -20.22 -4.79 -3.90
N PRO A 72 -20.32 -5.65 -2.86
CA PRO A 72 -19.14 -6.23 -2.25
C PRO A 72 -18.48 -7.12 -3.29
N GLU A 73 -17.32 -6.70 -3.82
CA GLU A 73 -16.66 -7.28 -5.00
C GLU A 73 -16.84 -8.80 -5.02
N ILE A 74 -17.78 -9.28 -5.85
CA ILE A 74 -18.17 -10.69 -5.88
C ILE A 74 -17.02 -11.44 -6.52
N LYS A 75 -16.03 -11.79 -5.68
CA LYS A 75 -14.79 -12.49 -6.06
C LYS A 75 -15.22 -13.64 -6.96
N PRO A 76 -14.90 -13.61 -8.27
CA PRO A 76 -15.52 -14.52 -9.23
C PRO A 76 -15.36 -15.97 -8.75
N SER A 77 -16.37 -16.80 -8.96
CA SER A 77 -16.35 -18.19 -8.51
C SER A 77 -15.05 -18.87 -8.95
N LEU A 78 -14.60 -19.93 -8.26
CA LEU A 78 -13.39 -20.64 -8.70
C LEU A 78 -13.54 -21.16 -10.14
N TRP A 79 -14.78 -21.42 -10.58
CA TRP A 79 -15.10 -21.69 -11.98
C TRP A 79 -14.91 -20.47 -12.88
N ASN A 80 -15.51 -19.32 -12.58
CA ASN A 80 -15.35 -18.11 -13.40
C ASN A 80 -13.88 -17.67 -13.47
N LYS A 81 -13.13 -17.71 -12.36
CA LYS A 81 -11.68 -17.46 -12.37
C LYS A 81 -10.89 -18.47 -13.20
N PHE A 82 -11.35 -19.72 -13.29
CA PHE A 82 -10.74 -20.72 -14.15
C PHE A 82 -11.10 -20.47 -15.63
N VAL A 83 -12.32 -20.05 -15.94
CA VAL A 83 -12.73 -19.58 -17.27
C VAL A 83 -11.91 -18.35 -17.67
N ASP A 84 -11.83 -17.32 -16.83
CA ASP A 84 -11.02 -16.10 -17.06
C ASP A 84 -9.52 -16.39 -17.23
N PHE A 85 -9.03 -17.49 -16.63
CA PHE A 85 -7.63 -17.96 -16.75
C PHE A 85 -7.38 -18.78 -18.03
N VAL A 86 -8.38 -19.53 -18.50
CA VAL A 86 -8.33 -20.31 -19.75
C VAL A 86 -8.67 -19.45 -20.98
N TRP A 87 -9.48 -18.41 -20.81
CA TRP A 87 -9.91 -17.52 -21.89
C TRP A 87 -8.72 -16.65 -22.37
N PRO A 88 -8.41 -16.60 -23.68
CA PRO A 88 -7.22 -15.92 -24.20
C PRO A 88 -7.43 -14.39 -24.34
N ASP A 89 -7.90 -13.77 -23.26
CA ASP A 89 -8.24 -12.35 -23.14
C ASP A 89 -7.03 -11.45 -23.48
N TYR A 90 -5.84 -11.89 -23.08
CA TYR A 90 -4.53 -11.27 -23.34
C TYR A 90 -4.08 -11.31 -24.82
N ILE A 91 -4.79 -12.05 -25.69
CA ILE A 91 -4.65 -11.98 -27.15
C ILE A 91 -5.85 -11.23 -27.73
N LEU A 92 -7.07 -11.65 -27.39
CA LEU A 92 -8.30 -11.15 -28.02
C LEU A 92 -8.52 -9.64 -27.81
N LYS A 93 -8.12 -9.08 -26.65
CA LYS A 93 -8.21 -7.65 -26.34
C LYS A 93 -6.98 -6.84 -26.77
N HIS A 94 -6.00 -7.46 -27.44
CA HIS A 94 -4.71 -6.86 -27.81
C HIS A 94 -4.29 -7.15 -29.26
N LEU A 95 -5.27 -7.38 -30.15
CA LEU A 95 -5.06 -7.53 -31.59
C LEU A 95 -4.86 -6.18 -32.32
N ASP A 96 -4.64 -5.08 -31.59
CA ASP A 96 -4.43 -3.73 -32.14
C ASP A 96 -3.01 -3.55 -32.71
N TYR A 97 -2.87 -2.61 -33.67
CA TYR A 97 -1.57 -2.24 -34.22
C TYR A 97 -0.53 -1.76 -33.18
N PRO A 98 -0.86 -0.95 -32.15
CA PRO A 98 0.10 -0.59 -31.09
C PRO A 98 0.54 -1.79 -30.24
N SER A 99 -0.35 -2.74 -30.00
CA SER A 99 -0.10 -3.97 -29.25
C SER A 99 0.78 -4.94 -30.06
N PHE A 100 0.49 -5.08 -31.35
CA PHE A 100 1.31 -5.80 -32.32
C PHE A 100 2.72 -5.22 -32.45
N LYS A 101 2.87 -3.89 -32.52
CA LYS A 101 4.16 -3.17 -32.58
C LYS A 101 5.11 -3.58 -31.43
N ILE A 102 4.56 -3.81 -30.24
CA ILE A 102 5.31 -4.25 -29.05
C ILE A 102 5.67 -5.73 -29.15
N THR A 103 4.70 -6.59 -29.49
CA THR A 103 4.88 -8.05 -29.60
C THR A 103 5.88 -8.40 -30.69
N PHE A 104 5.73 -7.82 -31.88
CA PHE A 104 6.53 -8.12 -33.07
C PHE A 104 8.02 -7.79 -32.87
N ARG A 105 8.34 -6.67 -32.21
CA ARG A 105 9.71 -6.30 -31.82
C ARG A 105 10.36 -7.35 -30.91
N SER A 106 9.63 -7.81 -29.89
CA SER A 106 10.05 -8.90 -29.01
C SER A 106 10.15 -10.26 -29.74
N TRP A 107 9.30 -10.50 -30.73
CA TRP A 107 9.32 -11.72 -31.54
C TRP A 107 10.53 -11.75 -32.47
N CYS A 108 10.86 -10.65 -33.15
CA CYS A 108 12.07 -10.55 -33.97
C CYS A 108 13.34 -10.83 -33.15
N GLN A 109 13.43 -10.33 -31.91
CA GLN A 109 14.54 -10.66 -30.99
C GLN A 109 14.65 -12.18 -30.79
N LEU A 110 13.56 -12.80 -30.31
CA LEU A 110 13.55 -14.21 -29.92
C LEU A 110 13.68 -15.16 -31.11
N TRP A 111 13.07 -14.82 -32.25
CA TRP A 111 13.15 -15.61 -33.47
C TRP A 111 14.57 -15.62 -34.06
N VAL A 112 15.25 -14.47 -34.13
CA VAL A 112 16.67 -14.41 -34.54
C VAL A 112 17.55 -15.21 -33.59
N CYS A 113 17.37 -15.10 -32.28
CA CYS A 113 18.06 -15.94 -31.30
C CYS A 113 17.80 -17.44 -31.54
N THR A 114 16.60 -17.82 -31.96
CA THR A 114 16.22 -19.21 -32.25
C THR A 114 16.93 -19.74 -33.49
N VAL A 115 16.92 -18.98 -34.59
CA VAL A 115 17.62 -19.33 -35.84
C VAL A 115 19.12 -19.56 -35.59
N LEU A 116 19.76 -18.76 -34.73
CA LEU A 116 21.16 -18.94 -34.34
C LEU A 116 21.44 -20.26 -33.59
N THR A 117 20.46 -20.83 -32.87
CA THR A 117 20.57 -22.16 -32.23
C THR A 117 20.24 -23.34 -33.16
N ILE A 118 19.56 -23.07 -34.27
CA ILE A 118 19.19 -24.08 -35.27
C ILE A 118 20.34 -24.30 -36.26
N ILE A 119 20.98 -23.22 -36.74
CA ILE A 119 22.09 -23.30 -37.68
C ILE A 119 23.29 -24.03 -37.03
N PRO A 120 23.80 -25.15 -37.61
CA PRO A 120 24.85 -25.94 -36.99
C PRO A 120 26.13 -25.16 -36.70
N ALA A 121 26.59 -24.31 -37.63
CA ALA A 121 27.84 -23.56 -37.48
C ALA A 121 27.82 -22.61 -36.27
N THR A 122 26.74 -21.85 -36.08
CA THR A 122 26.58 -20.95 -34.93
C THR A 122 26.29 -21.71 -33.64
N SER A 123 25.56 -22.82 -33.71
CA SER A 123 25.31 -23.69 -32.55
C SER A 123 26.59 -24.35 -32.03
N HIS A 124 27.42 -24.92 -32.90
CA HIS A 124 28.75 -25.45 -32.54
C HIS A 124 29.65 -24.35 -31.96
N TRP A 125 29.66 -23.14 -32.54
CA TRP A 125 30.45 -22.03 -32.03
C TRP A 125 29.99 -21.55 -30.63
N MET A 126 28.68 -21.59 -30.33
CA MET A 126 28.14 -21.29 -29.00
C MET A 126 28.36 -22.41 -27.97
N GLY A 127 28.53 -23.66 -28.42
CA GLY A 127 28.74 -24.83 -27.57
C GLY A 127 27.45 -25.41 -26.96
N GLY A 128 27.60 -26.41 -26.09
CA GLY A 128 26.52 -27.26 -25.59
C GLY A 128 25.39 -26.59 -24.77
N ALA A 129 25.48 -25.28 -24.53
CA ALA A 129 24.45 -24.49 -23.83
C ALA A 129 23.79 -23.42 -24.72
N ALA A 130 23.87 -23.54 -26.05
CA ALA A 130 23.31 -22.58 -27.02
C ALA A 130 21.88 -22.11 -26.71
N TYR A 131 21.01 -22.98 -26.20
CA TYR A 131 19.62 -22.65 -25.83
C TYR A 131 19.47 -21.52 -24.78
N LEU A 132 20.52 -21.21 -24.02
CA LEU A 132 20.52 -20.11 -23.04
C LEU A 132 20.23 -18.74 -23.69
N ILE A 133 20.52 -18.55 -24.98
CA ILE A 133 20.21 -17.31 -25.71
C ILE A 133 18.69 -17.04 -25.78
N ILE A 134 17.89 -18.10 -25.97
CA ILE A 134 16.42 -18.01 -26.05
C ILE A 134 15.85 -17.79 -24.65
N VAL A 135 16.38 -18.50 -23.65
CA VAL A 135 16.02 -18.32 -22.23
C VAL A 135 16.27 -16.88 -21.79
N LEU A 136 17.43 -16.30 -22.12
CA LEU A 136 17.74 -14.91 -21.78
C LEU A 136 16.80 -13.92 -22.49
N GLY A 137 16.35 -14.19 -23.72
CA GLY A 137 15.31 -13.40 -24.38
C GLY A 137 13.95 -13.47 -23.65
N PHE A 138 13.54 -14.66 -23.20
CA PHE A 138 12.32 -14.81 -22.39
C PHE A 138 12.46 -14.33 -20.94
N ILE A 139 13.66 -14.04 -20.47
CA ILE A 139 13.91 -13.23 -19.26
C ILE A 139 13.96 -11.73 -19.61
N THR A 140 14.42 -11.34 -20.82
CA THR A 140 14.69 -9.95 -21.20
C THR A 140 14.18 -9.61 -22.62
N VAL A 141 12.91 -9.24 -22.74
CA VAL A 141 12.34 -8.75 -24.02
C VAL A 141 12.76 -7.32 -24.30
N SER A 142 12.88 -6.98 -25.59
CA SER A 142 13.13 -5.63 -26.07
C SER A 142 11.87 -4.79 -26.29
N GLY A 143 10.68 -5.41 -26.35
CA GLY A 143 9.40 -4.71 -26.46
C GLY A 143 9.01 -3.90 -25.22
N GLY A 144 8.07 -2.97 -25.39
CA GLY A 144 7.47 -2.16 -24.31
C GLY A 144 8.39 -1.14 -23.63
N THR A 145 9.70 -1.18 -23.90
CA THR A 145 10.74 -0.38 -23.24
C THR A 145 11.51 0.49 -24.24
N SER A 146 12.17 1.56 -23.79
CA SER A 146 12.96 2.43 -24.67
C SER A 146 14.31 1.80 -25.07
N ILE A 147 14.99 2.39 -26.06
CA ILE A 147 16.35 2.00 -26.44
C ILE A 147 17.32 2.15 -25.26
N ALA A 148 17.30 3.28 -24.55
CA ALA A 148 18.18 3.55 -23.41
C ALA A 148 17.96 2.58 -22.23
N MET A 149 16.70 2.23 -21.92
CA MET A 149 16.40 1.20 -20.93
C MET A 149 16.87 -0.18 -21.38
N ASN A 150 16.79 -0.48 -22.68
CA ASN A 150 17.26 -1.75 -23.24
C ASN A 150 18.79 -1.87 -23.24
N THR A 151 19.54 -0.83 -23.59
CA THR A 151 21.00 -0.85 -23.52
C THR A 151 21.48 -0.92 -22.08
N LEU A 152 21.06 0.01 -21.21
CA LEU A 152 21.52 0.08 -19.81
C LEU A 152 21.22 -1.20 -19.03
N SER A 153 20.01 -1.77 -19.15
CA SER A 153 19.65 -3.02 -18.47
C SER A 153 20.40 -4.24 -19.03
N SER A 154 20.80 -4.22 -20.30
CA SER A 154 21.61 -5.29 -20.90
C SER A 154 23.08 -5.20 -20.52
N ILE A 155 23.64 -3.99 -20.43
CA ILE A 155 24.98 -3.74 -19.89
C ILE A 155 25.06 -4.19 -18.42
N ALA A 156 24.07 -3.80 -17.60
CA ALA A 156 23.95 -4.26 -16.22
C ALA A 156 23.82 -5.80 -16.13
N GLY A 157 23.01 -6.41 -16.99
CA GLY A 157 22.93 -7.86 -17.12
C GLY A 157 24.28 -8.51 -17.49
N PHE A 158 25.06 -7.92 -18.39
CA PHE A 158 26.37 -8.44 -18.77
C PHE A 158 27.42 -8.28 -17.65
N ILE A 159 27.40 -7.16 -16.90
CA ILE A 159 28.23 -6.96 -15.70
C ILE A 159 27.98 -8.07 -14.67
N GLY A 160 26.72 -8.49 -14.45
CA GLY A 160 26.40 -9.62 -13.58
C GLY A 160 27.09 -10.93 -14.00
N VAL A 161 27.16 -11.21 -15.31
CA VAL A 161 27.87 -12.39 -15.85
C VAL A 161 29.38 -12.26 -15.68
N ILE A 162 29.96 -11.07 -15.87
CA ILE A 162 31.40 -10.81 -15.65
C ILE A 162 31.77 -11.03 -14.18
N ILE A 163 30.96 -10.56 -13.23
CA ILE A 163 31.21 -10.76 -11.78
C ILE A 163 31.19 -12.26 -11.43
N ALA A 164 30.25 -13.03 -11.98
CA ALA A 164 30.19 -14.48 -11.80
C ALA A 164 31.39 -15.19 -12.48
N PHE A 165 31.83 -14.72 -13.65
CA PHE A 165 32.99 -15.28 -14.33
C PHE A 165 34.31 -14.99 -13.59
N LEU A 166 34.48 -13.81 -13.02
CA LEU A 166 35.65 -13.50 -12.17
C LEU A 166 35.72 -14.44 -10.96
N HIS A 167 34.58 -14.72 -10.32
CA HIS A 167 34.48 -15.71 -9.25
C HIS A 167 34.86 -17.12 -9.74
N HIS A 168 34.42 -17.52 -10.94
CA HIS A 168 34.79 -18.80 -11.55
C HIS A 168 36.30 -18.94 -11.77
N VAL A 169 36.96 -17.96 -12.39
CA VAL A 169 38.41 -17.97 -12.65
C VAL A 169 39.21 -18.15 -11.35
N ILE A 170 38.86 -17.40 -10.30
CA ILE A 170 39.48 -17.49 -8.98
C ILE A 170 39.27 -18.88 -8.37
N THR A 171 38.02 -19.38 -8.41
CA THR A 171 37.64 -20.68 -7.86
C THR A 171 38.41 -21.83 -8.52
N THR A 172 38.48 -21.84 -9.86
CA THR A 172 39.16 -22.90 -10.63
C THR A 172 40.68 -22.85 -10.46
N LYS A 173 41.32 -21.68 -10.34
CA LYS A 173 42.77 -21.63 -10.02
C LYS A 173 43.07 -22.18 -8.62
N ILE A 174 42.22 -21.90 -7.63
CA ILE A 174 42.38 -22.45 -6.28
C ILE A 174 42.21 -23.98 -6.29
N ILE A 175 41.23 -24.51 -7.05
CA ILE A 175 41.04 -25.96 -7.23
C ILE A 175 42.28 -26.58 -7.90
N ASN A 176 42.80 -26.01 -8.99
CA ASN A 176 44.00 -26.52 -9.67
C ASN A 176 45.21 -26.57 -8.73
N HIS A 177 45.40 -25.55 -7.88
CA HIS A 177 46.46 -25.52 -6.87
C HIS A 177 46.25 -26.57 -5.75
N ILE A 178 45.01 -26.82 -5.32
CA ILE A 178 44.66 -27.93 -4.40
C ILE A 178 45.03 -29.30 -5.02
N HIS A 179 45.01 -29.41 -6.35
CA HIS A 179 45.44 -30.60 -7.09
C HIS A 179 46.94 -30.65 -7.44
N HIS A 180 47.77 -29.73 -6.91
CA HIS A 180 49.20 -29.59 -7.26
C HIS A 180 49.48 -29.13 -8.71
N ASP A 181 48.61 -28.27 -9.24
CA ASP A 181 48.73 -27.63 -10.55
C ASP A 181 48.89 -28.61 -11.73
N ILE A 182 48.04 -29.64 -11.78
CA ILE A 182 47.96 -30.64 -12.86
C ILE A 182 47.75 -29.97 -14.24
N THR A 183 48.49 -30.44 -15.24
CA THR A 183 48.32 -30.04 -16.64
C THR A 183 47.47 -31.09 -17.37
N PRO A 184 46.82 -30.75 -18.51
CA PRO A 184 46.07 -31.75 -19.28
C PRO A 184 46.94 -32.95 -19.67
N GLU A 185 48.22 -32.73 -19.99
CA GLU A 185 49.16 -33.81 -20.31
C GLU A 185 49.48 -34.76 -19.14
N THR A 186 49.55 -34.27 -17.89
CA THR A 186 49.75 -35.17 -16.75
C THR A 186 48.46 -35.86 -16.36
N LEU A 187 47.30 -35.23 -16.55
CA LEU A 187 46.00 -35.87 -16.38
C LEU A 187 45.80 -37.04 -17.37
N THR A 188 46.13 -36.86 -18.66
CA THR A 188 45.98 -37.94 -19.64
C THR A 188 46.90 -39.12 -19.37
N LYS A 189 48.17 -38.86 -19.03
CA LYS A 189 49.15 -39.91 -18.66
C LYS A 189 48.63 -40.72 -17.46
N ASN A 190 48.24 -40.05 -16.37
CA ASN A 190 47.70 -40.71 -15.18
C ASN A 190 46.46 -41.60 -15.47
N LEU A 191 45.53 -41.15 -16.33
CA LEU A 191 44.33 -41.94 -16.70
C LEU A 191 44.64 -43.16 -17.58
N ILE A 192 45.76 -43.13 -18.31
CA ILE A 192 46.22 -44.23 -19.17
C ILE A 192 47.06 -45.22 -18.36
N ASP A 193 47.93 -44.72 -17.46
CA ASP A 193 48.73 -45.54 -16.54
C ASP A 193 47.85 -46.33 -15.54
N GLU A 194 46.70 -45.77 -15.16
CA GLU A 194 45.65 -46.47 -14.37
C GLU A 194 44.78 -47.43 -15.21
N GLY A 195 44.96 -47.48 -16.53
CA GLY A 195 44.23 -48.38 -17.44
C GLY A 195 42.76 -48.00 -17.70
N LEU A 196 42.34 -46.78 -17.36
CA LEU A 196 40.95 -46.33 -17.49
C LEU A 196 40.60 -45.76 -18.88
N CYS A 197 41.58 -45.20 -19.58
CA CYS A 197 41.44 -44.74 -20.96
C CYS A 197 42.54 -45.36 -21.85
N HIS A 198 42.24 -45.51 -23.14
CA HIS A 198 43.16 -46.05 -24.15
C HIS A 198 43.46 -45.00 -25.23
N PHE A 199 44.57 -45.17 -25.95
CA PHE A 199 45.03 -44.30 -27.06
C PHE A 199 44.21 -44.49 -28.35
N ASP A 200 42.89 -44.46 -28.23
CA ASP A 200 41.93 -44.56 -29.34
C ASP A 200 41.37 -43.19 -29.75
N SER A 201 40.67 -43.12 -30.88
CA SER A 201 39.94 -41.92 -31.33
C SER A 201 38.81 -41.46 -30.38
N GLY A 202 38.56 -42.19 -29.29
CA GLY A 202 37.64 -41.82 -28.20
C GLY A 202 38.31 -41.22 -26.96
N LEU A 203 39.63 -41.06 -26.93
CA LEU A 203 40.40 -40.65 -25.74
C LEU A 203 39.85 -39.38 -25.07
N GLU A 204 39.55 -38.34 -25.84
CA GLU A 204 38.98 -37.07 -25.34
C GLU A 204 37.62 -37.27 -24.66
N GLN A 205 36.76 -38.16 -25.19
CA GLN A 205 35.46 -38.48 -24.61
C GLN A 205 35.61 -39.30 -23.32
N CYS A 206 36.62 -40.18 -23.25
CA CYS A 206 36.95 -40.93 -22.03
C CYS A 206 37.43 -39.99 -20.91
N ILE A 207 38.31 -39.04 -21.22
CA ILE A 207 38.80 -38.05 -20.25
C ILE A 207 37.65 -37.20 -19.70
N GLN A 208 36.77 -36.70 -20.58
CA GLN A 208 35.60 -35.90 -20.17
C GLN A 208 34.63 -36.71 -19.31
N ASP A 209 34.35 -37.98 -19.65
CA ASP A 209 33.53 -38.86 -18.80
C ASP A 209 34.16 -39.05 -17.40
N GLN A 210 35.46 -39.37 -17.34
CA GLN A 210 36.18 -39.54 -16.07
C GLN A 210 36.20 -38.28 -15.20
N ILE A 211 36.26 -37.07 -15.79
CA ILE A 211 36.09 -35.80 -15.08
C ILE A 211 34.68 -35.72 -14.46
N PHE A 212 33.62 -35.98 -15.24
CA PHE A 212 32.24 -35.86 -14.78
C PHE A 212 31.73 -37.02 -13.90
N THR A 213 32.51 -38.09 -13.70
CA THR A 213 32.27 -39.06 -12.62
C THR A 213 32.27 -38.42 -11.23
N GLY A 214 32.89 -37.25 -11.07
CA GLY A 214 33.10 -36.58 -9.78
C GLY A 214 34.32 -37.08 -9.01
N ARG A 215 35.19 -37.90 -9.63
CA ARG A 215 36.39 -38.47 -9.00
C ARG A 215 37.31 -37.43 -8.35
N TYR A 216 37.53 -36.31 -9.02
CA TYR A 216 38.47 -35.27 -8.59
C TYR A 216 37.92 -34.32 -7.52
N ILE A 217 36.63 -34.38 -7.18
CA ILE A 217 36.02 -33.52 -6.16
C ILE A 217 36.75 -33.64 -4.81
N THR A 218 37.21 -32.53 -4.25
CA THR A 218 37.87 -32.43 -2.95
C THR A 218 37.04 -31.59 -1.98
N THR A 219 36.99 -31.98 -0.70
CA THR A 219 36.20 -31.26 0.33
C THR A 219 36.64 -29.81 0.52
N THR A 220 37.94 -29.54 0.36
CA THR A 220 38.52 -28.19 0.30
C THR A 220 38.05 -27.42 -0.93
N GLY A 221 38.09 -28.01 -2.12
CA GLY A 221 37.53 -27.40 -3.34
C GLY A 221 36.03 -27.11 -3.22
N SER A 222 35.27 -28.01 -2.58
CA SER A 222 33.83 -27.83 -2.32
C SER A 222 33.55 -26.68 -1.35
N ALA A 223 34.40 -26.45 -0.36
CA ALA A 223 34.28 -25.30 0.53
C ALA A 223 34.53 -23.97 -0.22
N VAL A 224 35.49 -23.96 -1.16
CA VAL A 224 35.80 -22.78 -1.99
C VAL A 224 34.67 -22.47 -2.97
N THR A 225 34.05 -23.47 -3.62
CA THR A 225 32.89 -23.24 -4.51
C THR A 225 31.66 -22.75 -3.75
N ILE A 226 31.40 -23.28 -2.55
CA ILE A 226 30.34 -22.81 -1.65
C ILE A 226 30.56 -21.34 -1.26
N LEU A 227 31.78 -20.96 -0.86
CA LEU A 227 32.12 -19.58 -0.53
C LEU A 227 31.94 -18.64 -1.74
N SER A 228 32.38 -19.08 -2.92
CA SER A 228 32.28 -18.35 -4.19
C SER A 228 30.83 -18.03 -4.60
N ILE A 229 29.89 -18.98 -4.40
CA ILE A 229 28.44 -18.74 -4.59
C ILE A 229 27.93 -17.66 -3.62
N ILE A 230 28.35 -17.72 -2.35
CA ILE A 230 27.91 -16.78 -1.31
C ILE A 230 28.45 -15.37 -1.56
N THR A 231 29.74 -15.20 -1.88
CA THR A 231 30.33 -13.88 -2.16
C THR A 231 29.77 -13.26 -3.44
N CYS A 232 29.59 -14.05 -4.50
CA CYS A 232 28.97 -13.57 -5.73
C CYS A 232 27.51 -13.15 -5.46
N THR A 233 26.74 -13.96 -4.74
CA THR A 233 25.35 -13.64 -4.35
C THR A 233 25.28 -12.38 -3.50
N PHE A 234 26.21 -12.19 -2.58
CA PHE A 234 26.30 -10.99 -1.75
C PHE A 234 26.53 -9.74 -2.58
N ILE A 235 27.57 -9.71 -3.42
CA ILE A 235 27.90 -8.54 -4.26
C ILE A 235 26.73 -8.20 -5.18
N VAL A 236 26.25 -9.20 -5.92
CA VAL A 236 25.21 -9.06 -6.95
C VAL A 236 23.83 -8.76 -6.33
N GLY A 237 23.57 -9.20 -5.09
CA GLY A 237 22.38 -8.87 -4.30
C GLY A 237 22.34 -7.40 -3.86
N ASN A 238 23.40 -6.93 -3.19
CA ASN A 238 23.51 -5.52 -2.78
C ASN A 238 23.43 -4.57 -3.98
N MET A 239 24.04 -4.94 -5.12
CA MET A 239 23.94 -4.18 -6.37
C MET A 239 22.51 -4.07 -6.94
N ARG A 240 21.60 -4.99 -6.61
CA ARG A 240 20.17 -4.87 -6.98
C ARG A 240 19.38 -4.00 -6.01
N GLU A 241 19.75 -3.99 -4.73
CA GLU A 241 19.03 -3.31 -3.66
C GLU A 241 19.41 -1.82 -3.54
N HIS A 242 20.70 -1.50 -3.70
CA HIS A 242 21.24 -0.15 -3.49
C HIS A 242 21.42 0.69 -4.78
N MET A 243 21.39 0.06 -5.97
CA MET A 243 21.53 0.77 -7.25
C MET A 243 20.17 1.09 -7.89
N HIS A 244 20.20 1.88 -8.97
CA HIS A 244 19.00 2.25 -9.73
C HIS A 244 18.20 1.01 -10.22
N PRO A 245 16.85 0.98 -10.17
CA PRO A 245 16.03 -0.23 -10.41
C PRO A 245 16.29 -1.01 -11.72
N LEU A 246 16.86 -0.36 -12.75
CA LEU A 246 17.29 -1.04 -13.99
C LEU A 246 18.43 -2.04 -13.80
N TRP A 247 19.14 -1.99 -12.66
CA TRP A 247 20.19 -2.93 -12.27
C TRP A 247 19.63 -4.25 -11.72
N ALA A 248 18.31 -4.42 -11.62
CA ALA A 248 17.69 -5.69 -11.23
C ALA A 248 18.10 -6.89 -12.14
N LEU A 249 18.51 -6.64 -13.39
CA LEU A 249 19.04 -7.69 -14.27
C LEU A 249 20.44 -8.18 -13.89
N VAL A 250 21.26 -7.39 -13.18
CA VAL A 250 22.56 -7.84 -12.63
C VAL A 250 22.35 -9.08 -11.77
N TYR A 251 21.28 -9.07 -10.95
CA TYR A 251 20.91 -10.18 -10.09
C TYR A 251 20.55 -11.43 -10.89
N VAL A 252 19.60 -11.33 -11.82
CA VAL A 252 19.08 -12.50 -12.53
C VAL A 252 20.16 -13.14 -13.43
N SER A 253 20.96 -12.35 -14.15
CA SER A 253 22.02 -12.90 -15.00
C SER A 253 23.20 -13.43 -14.20
N GLY A 254 23.65 -12.69 -13.18
CA GLY A 254 24.77 -13.09 -12.31
C GLY A 254 24.45 -14.37 -11.54
N GLN A 255 23.22 -14.52 -11.05
CA GLN A 255 22.78 -15.76 -10.38
C GLN A 255 22.74 -16.97 -11.33
N ILE A 256 22.22 -16.82 -12.54
CA ILE A 256 22.23 -17.93 -13.52
C ILE A 256 23.68 -18.29 -13.87
N ALA A 257 24.55 -17.30 -14.09
CA ALA A 257 25.95 -17.52 -14.44
C ALA A 257 26.73 -18.22 -13.31
N ILE A 258 26.66 -17.76 -12.06
CA ILE A 258 27.39 -18.38 -10.95
C ILE A 258 26.88 -19.79 -10.64
N CYS A 259 25.57 -20.05 -10.77
CA CYS A 259 25.04 -21.41 -10.66
C CYS A 259 25.64 -22.35 -11.70
N ILE A 260 25.75 -21.90 -12.97
CA ILE A 260 26.35 -22.69 -14.06
C ILE A 260 27.84 -22.93 -13.81
N PHE A 261 28.60 -21.86 -13.55
CA PHE A 261 30.05 -21.95 -13.34
C PHE A 261 30.44 -22.75 -12.10
N ALA A 262 29.73 -22.58 -10.97
CA ALA A 262 30.09 -23.28 -9.74
C ALA A 262 29.73 -24.77 -9.75
N CYS A 263 28.62 -25.16 -10.41
CA CYS A 263 28.23 -26.58 -10.47
C CYS A 263 29.06 -27.37 -11.50
N TYR A 264 29.42 -26.80 -12.66
CA TYR A 264 30.23 -27.50 -13.65
C TYR A 264 31.75 -27.32 -13.44
N GLY A 265 32.20 -26.12 -13.07
CA GLY A 265 33.62 -25.80 -12.84
C GLY A 265 34.25 -26.49 -11.64
N HIS A 266 33.48 -27.19 -10.81
CA HIS A 266 33.98 -28.01 -9.70
C HIS A 266 34.41 -29.42 -10.10
N PHE A 267 33.97 -29.94 -11.26
CA PHE A 267 34.33 -31.29 -11.71
C PHE A 267 35.75 -31.34 -12.28
N SER A 268 36.17 -30.31 -13.02
CA SER A 268 37.49 -30.26 -13.64
C SER A 268 38.57 -29.95 -12.60
N PRO A 269 39.63 -30.77 -12.48
CA PRO A 269 40.81 -30.41 -11.70
C PRO A 269 41.70 -29.40 -12.45
N LEU A 270 41.50 -29.20 -13.75
CA LEU A 270 42.36 -28.42 -14.65
C LEU A 270 42.04 -26.92 -14.62
N PHE A 271 43.07 -26.09 -14.73
CA PHE A 271 42.93 -24.65 -14.95
C PHE A 271 42.72 -24.28 -16.44
N ASP A 272 41.56 -24.63 -16.99
CA ASP A 272 40.98 -23.93 -18.15
C ASP A 272 39.64 -23.26 -17.76
N PRO A 273 39.66 -21.99 -17.34
CA PRO A 273 38.43 -21.25 -17.08
C PRO A 273 37.78 -20.70 -18.36
N LEU A 274 38.46 -20.72 -19.51
CA LEU A 274 37.95 -20.15 -20.76
C LEU A 274 36.97 -21.11 -21.45
N GLU A 275 37.25 -22.42 -21.46
CA GLU A 275 36.36 -23.44 -22.03
C GLU A 275 34.96 -23.35 -21.39
N ILE A 276 34.88 -23.49 -20.07
CA ILE A 276 33.62 -23.44 -19.31
C ILE A 276 33.03 -22.01 -19.33
N GLY A 277 33.89 -20.98 -19.29
CA GLY A 277 33.50 -19.57 -19.38
C GLY A 277 32.72 -19.24 -20.66
N TYR A 278 33.24 -19.65 -21.82
CA TYR A 278 32.65 -19.32 -23.12
C TYR A 278 31.29 -19.98 -23.36
N VAL A 279 31.03 -21.15 -22.78
CA VAL A 279 29.73 -21.85 -22.87
C VAL A 279 28.57 -21.00 -22.30
N VAL A 280 28.85 -20.10 -21.35
CA VAL A 280 27.85 -19.15 -20.80
C VAL A 280 27.98 -17.77 -21.44
N ILE A 281 29.21 -17.25 -21.56
CA ILE A 281 29.45 -15.86 -22.01
C ILE A 281 28.97 -15.65 -23.46
N LYS A 282 29.20 -16.59 -24.38
CA LYS A 282 28.78 -16.48 -25.78
C LYS A 282 27.26 -16.33 -25.95
N PRO A 283 26.40 -17.26 -25.47
CA PRO A 283 24.95 -17.11 -25.62
C PRO A 283 24.37 -15.93 -24.83
N PHE A 284 24.95 -15.56 -23.67
CA PHE A 284 24.50 -14.37 -22.94
C PHE A 284 24.82 -13.07 -23.70
N ALA A 285 26.05 -12.92 -24.21
CA ALA A 285 26.45 -11.76 -25.00
C ALA A 285 25.59 -11.62 -26.26
N LEU A 286 25.39 -12.70 -27.01
CA LEU A 286 24.52 -12.69 -28.20
C LEU A 286 23.06 -12.34 -27.86
N GLY A 287 22.51 -12.84 -26.74
CA GLY A 287 21.15 -12.51 -26.31
C GLY A 287 20.98 -11.03 -25.94
N PHE A 288 21.97 -10.43 -25.27
CA PHE A 288 21.99 -8.99 -24.99
C PHE A 288 22.18 -8.15 -26.26
N ILE A 289 23.04 -8.57 -27.19
CA ILE A 289 23.21 -7.91 -28.49
C ILE A 289 21.91 -7.96 -29.30
N ALA A 290 21.25 -9.12 -29.40
CA ALA A 290 19.97 -9.26 -30.10
C ALA A 290 18.86 -8.38 -29.48
N LYS A 291 18.85 -8.22 -28.15
CA LYS A 291 17.93 -7.30 -27.44
C LYS A 291 18.19 -5.82 -27.82
N ILE A 292 19.45 -5.40 -27.91
CA ILE A 292 19.82 -4.03 -28.31
C ILE A 292 19.52 -3.79 -29.80
N VAL A 293 19.90 -4.72 -30.67
CA VAL A 293 19.71 -4.63 -32.13
C VAL A 293 18.22 -4.62 -32.50
N SER A 294 17.41 -5.49 -31.88
CA SER A 294 15.94 -5.47 -32.08
C SER A 294 15.29 -4.18 -31.57
N ALA A 295 15.77 -3.60 -30.47
CA ALA A 295 15.28 -2.31 -29.97
C ALA A 295 15.61 -1.12 -30.89
N LEU A 296 16.71 -1.21 -31.64
CA LEU A 296 17.17 -0.16 -32.55
C LEU A 296 16.54 -0.28 -33.95
N LEU A 297 16.48 -1.49 -34.51
CA LEU A 297 15.99 -1.73 -35.88
C LEU A 297 14.46 -1.88 -35.97
N VAL A 298 13.83 -2.60 -35.03
CA VAL A 298 12.40 -2.92 -35.12
C VAL A 298 11.61 -1.95 -34.27
N TYR A 299 10.97 -0.97 -34.90
CA TYR A 299 10.15 0.05 -34.25
C TYR A 299 10.87 0.76 -33.06
N PRO A 300 11.89 1.58 -33.33
CA PRO A 300 12.64 2.30 -32.30
C PRO A 300 11.74 3.21 -31.45
N THR A 301 12.04 3.28 -30.15
CA THR A 301 11.32 4.09 -29.16
C THR A 301 12.30 4.75 -28.18
N THR A 302 12.19 6.07 -28.04
CA THR A 302 12.98 6.85 -27.07
C THR A 302 12.27 6.93 -25.71
N SER A 303 13.03 7.08 -24.63
CA SER A 303 12.51 7.33 -23.28
C SER A 303 11.70 8.63 -23.24
N ASN A 304 12.18 9.67 -23.92
CA ASN A 304 11.52 10.97 -24.07
C ASN A 304 10.12 10.83 -24.71
N TRP A 305 9.97 10.10 -25.82
CA TRP A 305 8.63 9.84 -26.39
C TRP A 305 7.76 8.98 -25.46
N SER A 306 8.34 7.97 -24.81
CA SER A 306 7.59 7.10 -23.90
C SER A 306 7.10 7.83 -22.63
N PHE A 307 7.88 8.80 -22.14
CA PHE A 307 7.53 9.66 -21.01
C PHE A 307 6.37 10.59 -21.39
N PHE A 308 6.51 11.38 -22.46
CA PHE A 308 5.47 12.34 -22.85
C PHE A 308 4.18 11.65 -23.31
N ASN A 309 4.25 10.54 -24.07
CA ASN A 309 3.06 9.72 -24.39
C ASN A 309 2.37 9.16 -23.13
N GLY A 310 3.16 8.74 -22.13
CA GLY A 310 2.63 8.36 -20.82
C GLY A 310 1.85 9.50 -20.17
N TYR A 311 2.43 10.71 -20.13
CA TYR A 311 1.77 11.89 -19.57
C TYR A 311 0.58 12.39 -20.41
N THR A 312 0.59 12.29 -21.74
CA THR A 312 -0.58 12.55 -22.60
C THR A 312 -1.76 11.65 -22.23
N LYS A 313 -1.53 10.35 -22.04
CA LYS A 313 -2.57 9.40 -21.60
C LYS A 313 -3.10 9.71 -20.20
N ILE A 314 -2.19 10.08 -19.29
CA ILE A 314 -2.53 10.49 -17.93
C ILE A 314 -3.36 11.79 -17.93
N LEU A 315 -3.02 12.77 -18.77
CA LEU A 315 -3.79 14.01 -18.96
C LEU A 315 -5.16 13.76 -19.60
N LYS A 316 -5.26 12.92 -20.63
CA LYS A 316 -6.55 12.51 -21.21
C LYS A 316 -7.44 11.77 -20.20
N GLY A 317 -6.83 10.97 -19.33
CA GLY A 317 -7.50 10.37 -18.17
C GLY A 317 -8.00 11.42 -17.18
N LEU A 318 -7.16 12.39 -16.81
CA LEU A 318 -7.55 13.50 -15.92
C LEU A 318 -8.69 14.32 -16.53
N LYS A 319 -8.64 14.63 -17.83
CA LYS A 319 -9.71 15.33 -18.56
C LYS A 319 -11.03 14.58 -18.44
N SER A 320 -11.05 13.27 -18.69
CA SER A 320 -12.25 12.44 -18.52
C SER A 320 -12.76 12.41 -17.07
N SER A 321 -11.87 12.29 -16.09
CA SER A 321 -12.26 12.36 -14.67
C SER A 321 -12.78 13.76 -14.28
N SER A 322 -12.24 14.82 -14.88
CA SER A 322 -12.61 16.22 -14.61
C SER A 322 -13.95 16.58 -15.27
N GLU A 323 -14.23 16.12 -16.50
CA GLU A 323 -15.56 16.26 -17.12
C GLU A 323 -16.67 15.58 -16.30
N LYS A 324 -16.38 14.41 -15.71
CA LYS A 324 -17.31 13.74 -14.79
C LYS A 324 -17.49 14.55 -13.49
N ASN A 325 -16.41 15.16 -12.99
CA ASN A 325 -16.43 16.06 -11.84
C ASN A 325 -17.25 17.33 -12.12
N ALA A 326 -17.13 17.95 -13.29
CA ALA A 326 -17.92 19.11 -13.70
C ALA A 326 -19.42 18.77 -13.85
N LYS A 327 -19.75 17.60 -14.40
CA LYS A 327 -21.14 17.09 -14.48
C LYS A 327 -21.73 16.81 -13.09
N PHE A 328 -20.95 16.24 -12.18
CA PHE A 328 -21.33 16.06 -10.77
C PHE A 328 -21.54 17.42 -10.08
N PHE A 329 -20.60 18.36 -10.23
CA PHE A 329 -20.67 19.70 -9.65
C PHE A 329 -21.91 20.49 -10.10
N LYS A 330 -22.25 20.43 -11.39
CA LYS A 330 -23.45 21.06 -11.97
C LYS A 330 -24.78 20.43 -11.56
N THR A 331 -24.78 19.17 -11.12
CA THR A 331 -25.99 18.42 -10.70
C THR A 331 -26.03 18.21 -9.18
N MET A 332 -25.24 18.97 -8.43
CA MET A 332 -24.98 18.73 -7.02
C MET A 332 -26.20 19.04 -6.14
N LYS A 333 -26.62 18.04 -5.35
CA LYS A 333 -27.50 18.19 -4.19
C LYS A 333 -26.93 17.38 -3.03
N PRO A 334 -26.20 18.00 -2.08
CA PRO A 334 -25.64 17.31 -0.93
C PRO A 334 -26.65 16.54 -0.09
N SER A 335 -27.94 16.90 -0.11
CA SER A 335 -28.99 16.21 0.65
C SER A 335 -29.27 14.78 0.15
N ALA A 336 -29.08 14.53 -1.15
CA ALA A 336 -29.51 13.31 -1.83
C ALA A 336 -28.53 12.14 -1.59
N SER A 337 -29.07 10.93 -1.43
CA SER A 337 -28.32 9.71 -1.06
C SER A 337 -27.15 9.35 -1.99
N ASN A 338 -27.16 9.87 -3.21
CA ASN A 338 -26.15 9.59 -4.23
C ASN A 338 -24.95 10.53 -4.15
N PHE A 339 -24.91 11.50 -3.22
CA PHE A 339 -23.83 12.49 -3.13
C PHE A 339 -22.45 11.84 -3.00
N GLY A 340 -22.35 10.71 -2.28
CA GLY A 340 -21.12 9.91 -2.15
C GLY A 340 -20.48 9.43 -3.46
N ASN A 341 -21.15 9.57 -4.61
CA ASN A 341 -20.60 9.34 -5.97
C ASN A 341 -19.22 9.99 -6.19
N TYR A 342 -18.91 11.14 -5.57
CA TYR A 342 -17.58 11.77 -5.67
C TYR A 342 -16.41 10.88 -5.20
N LYS A 343 -16.68 9.84 -4.39
CA LYS A 343 -15.68 8.86 -3.94
C LYS A 343 -15.11 8.04 -5.12
N MET A 344 -15.83 7.92 -6.23
CA MET A 344 -15.30 7.36 -7.48
C MET A 344 -14.28 8.27 -8.16
N PHE A 345 -14.47 9.60 -8.16
CA PHE A 345 -13.45 10.56 -8.64
C PHE A 345 -12.15 10.43 -7.83
N LYS A 346 -12.24 10.28 -6.50
CA LYS A 346 -11.10 10.00 -5.62
C LYS A 346 -10.36 8.71 -6.04
N LYS A 347 -11.09 7.66 -6.42
CA LYS A 347 -10.56 6.37 -6.92
C LYS A 347 -9.89 6.50 -8.29
N GLU A 348 -10.49 7.24 -9.23
CA GLU A 348 -9.90 7.51 -10.56
C GLU A 348 -8.61 8.34 -10.46
N ILE A 349 -8.59 9.43 -9.69
CA ILE A 349 -7.40 10.28 -9.51
C ILE A 349 -6.25 9.50 -8.83
N LEU A 350 -6.55 8.61 -7.88
CA LEU A 350 -5.54 7.72 -7.28
C LEU A 350 -4.99 6.69 -8.29
N LYS A 351 -5.84 6.12 -9.16
CA LYS A 351 -5.42 5.23 -10.26
C LYS A 351 -4.48 5.95 -11.24
N LEU A 352 -4.82 7.18 -11.64
CA LEU A 352 -4.00 8.02 -12.52
C LEU A 352 -2.66 8.38 -11.86
N ARG A 353 -2.66 8.81 -10.58
CA ARG A 353 -1.44 9.09 -9.80
C ARG A 353 -0.53 7.85 -9.68
N GLY A 354 -1.11 6.66 -9.50
CA GLY A 354 -0.35 5.39 -9.51
C GLY A 354 0.35 5.11 -10.84
N SER A 355 -0.27 5.47 -11.97
CA SER A 355 0.30 5.27 -13.31
C SER A 355 1.50 6.19 -13.65
N MET A 356 1.82 7.18 -12.81
CA MET A 356 3.03 8.00 -12.96
C MET A 356 4.31 7.27 -12.54
N ALA A 357 4.24 6.34 -11.57
CA ALA A 357 5.43 5.73 -10.99
C ALA A 357 6.32 4.95 -11.98
N PRO A 358 5.79 4.24 -13.00
CA PRO A 358 6.61 3.68 -14.07
C PRO A 358 7.31 4.74 -14.94
N LEU A 359 6.69 5.92 -15.15
CA LEU A 359 7.26 7.00 -15.96
C LEU A 359 8.44 7.68 -15.27
N GLU A 360 8.51 7.66 -13.94
CA GLU A 360 9.67 8.13 -13.17
C GLU A 360 10.93 7.29 -13.49
N ILE A 361 10.77 5.98 -13.72
CA ILE A 361 11.87 5.09 -14.12
C ILE A 361 12.28 5.34 -15.59
N VAL A 362 11.35 5.80 -16.43
CA VAL A 362 11.67 6.26 -17.79
C VAL A 362 12.43 7.58 -17.73
N ALA A 363 11.98 8.54 -16.92
CA ALA A 363 12.55 9.88 -16.79
C ALA A 363 14.04 9.85 -16.43
N SER A 364 14.44 8.97 -15.50
CA SER A 364 15.83 8.80 -15.07
C SER A 364 16.80 8.33 -16.17
N THR A 365 16.30 7.93 -17.35
CA THR A 365 17.10 7.51 -18.51
C THR A 365 17.14 8.52 -19.65
N ILE A 366 16.36 9.61 -19.59
CA ILE A 366 16.24 10.56 -20.72
C ILE A 366 17.54 11.34 -20.97
N TRP A 367 18.36 11.56 -19.93
CA TRP A 367 19.66 12.23 -20.06
C TRP A 367 20.72 11.40 -20.82
N LEU A 368 20.51 10.08 -20.93
CA LEU A 368 21.44 9.15 -21.60
C LEU A 368 21.17 8.99 -23.11
N GLU A 369 20.07 9.52 -23.64
CA GLU A 369 19.68 9.25 -25.03
C GLU A 369 19.83 10.44 -25.98
N TYR A 370 20.21 10.12 -27.22
CA TYR A 370 20.02 11.01 -28.35
C TYR A 370 18.55 10.97 -28.77
N SER A 371 17.89 12.13 -28.76
CA SER A 371 16.49 12.23 -29.15
C SER A 371 16.27 13.39 -30.12
N TYR A 372 15.41 13.18 -31.12
CA TYR A 372 14.96 14.25 -32.01
C TYR A 372 13.52 14.61 -31.63
N GLY A 373 13.30 15.89 -31.32
CA GLY A 373 12.05 16.38 -30.74
C GLY A 373 12.20 17.78 -30.17
N ARG A 374 11.25 18.20 -29.32
CA ARG A 374 11.16 19.56 -28.78
C ARG A 374 11.57 19.70 -27.31
N PHE A 375 11.47 18.63 -26.52
CA PHE A 375 11.67 18.64 -25.06
C PHE A 375 13.06 18.16 -24.63
N ASP A 376 13.79 18.97 -23.83
CA ASP A 376 15.08 18.62 -23.22
C ASP A 376 14.96 17.91 -21.85
N VAL A 377 16.10 17.65 -21.19
CA VAL A 377 16.17 16.92 -19.90
C VAL A 377 15.64 17.75 -18.72
N GLY A 378 15.86 19.07 -18.75
CA GLY A 378 15.31 19.99 -17.76
C GLY A 378 13.83 20.24 -17.98
N ASP A 379 13.42 20.36 -19.24
CA ASP A 379 12.01 20.44 -19.66
C ASP A 379 11.18 19.26 -19.08
N VAL A 380 11.73 18.04 -19.09
CA VAL A 380 11.16 16.86 -18.42
C VAL A 380 11.03 17.06 -16.90
N GLY A 381 12.04 17.64 -16.25
CA GLY A 381 12.06 17.90 -14.80
C GLY A 381 11.02 18.94 -14.37
N GLU A 382 10.89 20.02 -15.14
CA GLU A 382 9.90 21.08 -14.90
C GLU A 382 8.48 20.58 -15.16
N PHE A 383 8.26 19.93 -16.31
CA PHE A 383 6.94 19.39 -16.68
C PHE A 383 6.45 18.33 -15.67
N ARG A 384 7.36 17.50 -15.14
CA ARG A 384 7.09 16.58 -14.03
C ARG A 384 6.61 17.32 -12.78
N SER A 385 7.25 18.44 -12.42
CA SER A 385 6.88 19.26 -11.26
C SER A 385 5.49 19.87 -11.44
N LEU A 386 5.27 20.55 -12.57
CA LEU A 386 4.02 21.21 -12.91
C LEU A 386 2.84 20.22 -12.95
N LEU A 387 2.98 19.07 -13.62
CA LEU A 387 1.93 18.06 -13.65
C LEU A 387 1.70 17.38 -12.29
N LYS A 388 2.74 17.14 -11.48
CA LYS A 388 2.55 16.63 -10.12
C LYS A 388 1.71 17.61 -9.27
N ASN A 389 1.91 18.91 -9.44
CA ASN A 389 1.14 19.94 -8.76
C ASN A 389 -0.30 20.00 -9.29
N LEU A 390 -0.52 19.96 -10.61
CA LEU A 390 -1.85 19.86 -11.23
C LEU A 390 -2.64 18.63 -10.78
N PHE A 391 -2.00 17.46 -10.67
CA PHE A 391 -2.62 16.24 -10.14
C PHE A 391 -2.82 16.24 -8.63
N THR A 392 -2.18 17.16 -7.90
CA THR A 392 -2.40 17.35 -6.47
C THR A 392 -3.58 18.29 -6.24
N SER A 393 -3.59 19.47 -6.90
CA SER A 393 -4.71 20.41 -6.85
C SER A 393 -6.02 19.83 -7.38
N SER A 394 -5.99 19.05 -8.47
CA SER A 394 -7.18 18.34 -8.99
C SER A 394 -7.73 17.28 -8.02
N SER A 395 -6.93 16.79 -7.06
CA SER A 395 -7.45 15.90 -6.00
C SER A 395 -8.15 16.66 -4.86
N THR A 396 -7.92 17.97 -4.74
CA THR A 396 -8.42 18.79 -3.64
C THR A 396 -9.94 18.99 -3.67
N TYR A 397 -10.59 18.87 -4.84
CA TYR A 397 -12.05 18.82 -4.95
C TYR A 397 -12.69 17.73 -4.08
N THR A 398 -11.98 16.62 -3.84
CA THR A 398 -12.49 15.56 -2.95
C THR A 398 -12.59 15.99 -1.49
N TYR A 399 -11.85 17.01 -1.06
CA TYR A 399 -11.98 17.62 0.26
C TYR A 399 -13.12 18.64 0.31
N PHE A 400 -13.43 19.34 -0.80
CA PHE A 400 -14.63 20.18 -0.86
C PHE A 400 -15.90 19.33 -0.73
N TYR A 401 -16.01 18.26 -1.51
CA TYR A 401 -17.17 17.37 -1.40
C TYR A 401 -17.19 16.64 -0.06
N GLN A 402 -16.03 16.22 0.48
CA GLN A 402 -15.99 15.66 1.83
C GLN A 402 -16.36 16.68 2.91
N LEU A 403 -16.07 17.98 2.74
CA LEU A 403 -16.44 19.01 3.72
C LEU A 403 -17.91 19.45 3.56
N LEU A 404 -18.49 19.40 2.35
CA LEU A 404 -19.94 19.46 2.18
C LEU A 404 -20.62 18.20 2.73
N GLU A 405 -20.00 17.03 2.58
CA GLU A 405 -20.43 15.79 3.24
C GLU A 405 -20.38 16.04 4.74
N GLU A 406 -19.26 16.42 5.36
CA GLU A 406 -19.09 16.89 6.76
C GLU A 406 -19.81 18.23 7.09
N ARG A 407 -20.80 18.66 6.30
CA ARG A 407 -21.67 19.81 6.58
C ARG A 407 -23.16 19.53 6.38
N THR A 408 -23.55 18.72 5.39
CA THR A 408 -24.80 17.96 5.50
C THR A 408 -24.68 17.05 6.70
N HIS A 409 -23.66 16.19 6.68
CA HIS A 409 -22.95 15.64 7.83
C HIS A 409 -22.26 16.72 8.73
N PHE A 410 -22.96 17.82 9.05
CA PHE A 410 -22.89 18.59 10.30
C PHE A 410 -24.29 19.03 10.75
N VAL A 411 -25.18 19.27 9.80
CA VAL A 411 -26.57 19.65 10.02
C VAL A 411 -27.49 18.43 10.18
N ARG A 412 -27.02 17.18 10.16
CA ARG A 412 -27.87 16.02 10.51
C ARG A 412 -27.72 15.40 11.94
N ASN A 413 -26.90 15.98 12.80
CA ASN A 413 -26.79 15.94 14.29
C ASN A 413 -26.80 14.67 15.27
N GLU A 414 -27.05 13.39 14.94
CA GLU A 414 -27.06 12.17 15.84
C GLU A 414 -25.73 11.76 16.60
N PHE A 415 -24.96 12.60 17.34
CA PHE A 415 -23.88 12.09 18.27
C PHE A 415 -23.85 12.54 19.76
N ALA A 416 -24.51 11.76 20.66
CA ALA A 416 -24.36 11.64 22.15
C ALA A 416 -25.24 10.45 22.81
N LEU A 417 -24.93 9.33 23.53
CA LEU A 417 -24.30 8.98 24.88
C LEU A 417 -24.22 7.45 25.25
N VAL A 418 -23.34 7.02 26.19
CA VAL A 418 -23.38 5.75 27.05
C VAL A 418 -22.59 5.79 28.41
N ARG A 419 -23.15 6.14 29.60
CA ARG A 419 -22.36 6.38 30.85
C ARG A 419 -22.37 5.19 31.82
N LYS A 420 -21.19 4.58 32.09
CA LYS A 420 -21.04 3.50 33.08
C LYS A 420 -19.79 3.63 33.97
N ARG A 421 -20.02 3.66 35.29
CA ARG A 421 -18.97 3.55 36.34
C ARG A 421 -18.43 2.12 36.41
N SER A 422 -17.16 1.94 36.80
CA SER A 422 -16.61 0.65 37.23
C SER A 422 -15.43 0.83 38.19
N ASN A 423 -15.54 0.21 39.36
CA ASN A 423 -14.67 0.18 40.55
C ASN A 423 -13.14 0.43 40.35
N ALA A 424 -12.53 1.15 41.31
CA ALA A 424 -11.14 1.62 41.26
C ALA A 424 -10.29 1.29 42.51
N SER A 425 -10.46 0.09 43.09
CA SER A 425 -10.04 -0.22 44.47
C SER A 425 -9.11 -1.44 44.63
N SER A 426 -8.13 -1.64 43.74
CA SER A 426 -7.24 -2.82 43.82
C SER A 426 -5.82 -2.69 43.23
N GLN A 427 -5.25 -1.48 43.17
CA GLN A 427 -3.86 -1.28 42.65
C GLN A 427 -2.88 -0.60 43.62
N PHE A 428 -3.32 -0.07 44.75
CA PHE A 428 -2.43 0.53 45.75
C PHE A 428 -1.91 -0.48 46.78
N ALA A 429 -0.90 -1.25 46.38
CA ALA A 429 -0.15 -2.13 47.27
C ALA A 429 1.37 -1.93 47.06
N ARG A 430 2.01 -1.12 47.92
CA ARG A 430 3.47 -0.93 47.91
C ARG A 430 4.18 -2.25 48.21
N LYS A 431 5.27 -2.54 47.48
CA LYS A 431 6.21 -3.64 47.76
C LYS A 431 7.52 -3.12 48.38
N PRO A 432 8.25 -3.95 49.15
CA PRO A 432 9.47 -3.53 49.85
C PRO A 432 10.70 -3.42 48.93
N ALA A 433 11.74 -2.72 49.42
CA ALA A 433 12.84 -2.14 48.64
C ALA A 433 13.93 -3.11 48.10
N PHE A 434 13.61 -4.40 47.88
CA PHE A 434 14.58 -5.43 47.46
C PHE A 434 14.40 -5.91 46.01
N ASP A 435 14.26 -4.97 45.06
CA ASP A 435 14.28 -5.31 43.63
C ASP A 435 14.92 -4.19 42.76
N LYS A 436 16.25 -4.02 42.87
CA LYS A 436 17.01 -3.07 42.01
C LYS A 436 17.05 -3.47 40.54
N THR A 437 16.55 -4.67 40.20
CA THR A 437 16.39 -5.18 38.84
C THR A 437 15.18 -4.57 38.11
N ASP A 438 14.18 -4.04 38.83
CA ASP A 438 12.91 -3.58 38.26
C ASP A 438 12.93 -2.15 37.69
N LEU A 439 14.11 -1.49 37.63
CA LEU A 439 14.33 -0.18 36.98
C LEU A 439 13.91 -0.08 35.50
N SER A 440 13.49 -1.19 34.88
CA SER A 440 12.88 -1.19 33.55
C SER A 440 11.41 -0.73 33.53
N TYR A 441 10.74 -0.76 34.68
CA TYR A 441 9.31 -0.50 34.85
C TYR A 441 9.01 0.52 35.97
N THR A 442 9.66 1.68 35.90
CA THR A 442 9.18 2.91 36.56
C THR A 442 7.71 3.19 36.25
N ASP A 443 7.02 3.89 37.15
CA ASP A 443 5.70 4.44 36.84
C ASP A 443 5.78 5.43 35.67
N VAL A 444 4.70 5.50 34.89
CA VAL A 444 4.64 6.17 33.58
C VAL A 444 3.28 6.86 33.47
N ALA A 445 3.26 8.03 32.84
CA ALA A 445 2.14 8.97 32.86
C ALA A 445 1.78 9.54 34.27
N GLU A 446 2.78 9.67 35.15
CA GLU A 446 2.61 10.32 36.47
C GLU A 446 2.15 11.78 36.32
N TYR A 447 2.73 12.51 35.36
CA TYR A 447 2.39 13.90 35.05
C TYR A 447 0.91 14.09 34.69
N GLU A 448 0.37 13.31 33.74
CA GLU A 448 -1.04 13.44 33.35
C GLU A 448 -2.00 13.07 34.50
N LEU A 449 -1.67 12.06 35.31
CA LEU A 449 -2.46 11.69 36.49
C LEU A 449 -2.42 12.78 37.58
N ARG A 450 -1.26 13.41 37.81
CA ARG A 450 -1.08 14.54 38.73
C ARG A 450 -1.94 15.74 38.29
N GLN A 451 -1.79 16.19 37.04
CA GLN A 451 -2.56 17.29 36.45
C GLN A 451 -4.08 17.05 36.49
N ARG A 452 -4.52 15.85 36.09
CA ARG A 452 -5.94 15.46 36.13
C ARG A 452 -6.55 15.53 37.53
N SER A 453 -5.76 15.26 38.57
CA SER A 453 -6.18 15.39 39.97
C SER A 453 -6.29 16.84 40.46
N LYS A 454 -5.49 17.76 39.90
CA LYS A 454 -5.51 19.21 40.22
C LYS A 454 -6.77 19.85 39.65
N ILE A 455 -7.00 19.67 38.35
CA ILE A 455 -8.07 20.34 37.59
C ILE A 455 -9.49 19.93 38.04
N MET A 456 -9.72 18.68 38.49
CA MET A 456 -11.04 18.29 39.00
C MET A 456 -11.34 18.83 40.41
N LYS A 457 -10.32 19.17 41.22
CA LYS A 457 -10.53 19.77 42.55
C LYS A 457 -11.03 21.22 42.45
N SER A 458 -10.56 21.99 41.48
CA SER A 458 -10.92 23.41 41.32
C SER A 458 -12.28 23.65 40.63
N ARG A 459 -12.91 22.63 40.04
CA ARG A 459 -14.07 22.80 39.14
C ARG A 459 -15.45 22.41 39.68
N ILE A 460 -15.54 21.80 40.86
CA ILE A 460 -16.81 21.33 41.46
C ILE A 460 -17.74 22.48 41.95
N ILE A 461 -17.39 23.74 41.63
CA ILE A 461 -17.84 24.94 42.34
C ILE A 461 -18.89 25.77 41.52
N LEU A 462 -19.50 25.25 40.43
CA LEU A 462 -20.07 26.08 39.31
C LEU A 462 -21.44 25.64 38.62
N GLN A 463 -21.66 25.85 37.29
CA GLN A 463 -22.92 26.40 36.66
C GLN A 463 -23.78 25.49 35.70
N GLY A 464 -24.69 26.06 34.84
CA GLY A 464 -25.55 25.33 33.84
C GLY A 464 -26.21 26.09 32.61
N GLU A 465 -26.29 25.39 31.44
CA GLU A 465 -27.24 25.38 30.26
C GLU A 465 -27.08 26.20 28.90
N GLU A 466 -27.84 25.88 27.79
CA GLU A 466 -27.46 26.08 26.34
C GLU A 466 -28.59 25.98 25.22
N ASP A 467 -28.48 26.61 23.99
CA ASP A 467 -29.38 26.48 22.77
C ASP A 467 -28.77 26.85 21.34
N SER A 468 -29.49 26.51 20.23
CA SER A 468 -29.61 27.10 18.83
C SER A 468 -28.71 26.68 17.60
N ARG A 469 -29.30 26.20 16.46
CA ARG A 469 -28.60 25.73 15.20
C ARG A 469 -29.33 25.90 13.81
N LEU A 470 -28.77 25.27 12.75
CA LEU A 470 -29.01 25.34 11.27
C LEU A 470 -29.83 24.14 10.70
N THR A 471 -30.21 24.18 9.40
CA THR A 471 -31.18 23.24 8.73
C THR A 471 -30.79 22.80 7.29
N THR A 472 -31.23 21.59 6.89
CA THR A 472 -31.05 20.89 5.58
C THR A 472 -31.18 21.70 4.31
N ILE A 473 -32.38 22.22 4.04
CA ILE A 473 -32.76 22.72 2.72
C ILE A 473 -31.88 23.90 2.32
N VAL A 474 -31.34 24.62 3.31
CA VAL A 474 -30.36 25.68 3.15
C VAL A 474 -29.05 25.16 2.54
N ILE A 475 -28.55 23.99 2.93
CA ILE A 475 -27.28 23.46 2.39
C ILE A 475 -27.42 23.07 0.92
N ASP A 476 -28.55 22.47 0.53
CA ASP A 476 -28.87 22.19 -0.88
C ASP A 476 -29.00 23.48 -1.70
N GLU A 477 -29.69 24.50 -1.15
CA GLU A 477 -29.83 25.80 -1.81
C GLU A 477 -28.48 26.51 -1.98
N MET A 478 -27.63 26.50 -0.94
CA MET A 478 -26.28 27.09 -1.00
C MET A 478 -25.34 26.31 -1.91
N ALA A 479 -25.41 24.98 -1.95
CA ALA A 479 -24.63 24.17 -2.89
C ALA A 479 -25.07 24.42 -4.34
N THR A 480 -26.38 24.60 -4.58
CA THR A 480 -26.92 24.99 -5.90
C THR A 480 -26.47 26.40 -6.29
N ARG A 481 -26.45 27.35 -5.33
CA ARG A 481 -25.95 28.72 -5.54
C ARG A 481 -24.45 28.73 -5.86
N ILE A 482 -23.65 27.96 -5.14
CA ILE A 482 -22.21 27.77 -5.39
C ILE A 482 -21.98 27.13 -6.77
N SER A 483 -22.77 26.13 -7.17
CA SER A 483 -22.59 25.49 -8.47
C SER A 483 -22.90 26.45 -9.63
N GLN A 484 -23.96 27.26 -9.52
CA GLN A 484 -24.32 28.27 -10.51
C GLN A 484 -23.23 29.32 -10.74
N TYR A 485 -22.59 29.84 -9.68
CA TYR A 485 -21.58 30.90 -9.80
C TYR A 485 -20.20 30.40 -10.26
N PHE A 486 -19.80 29.17 -9.95
CA PHE A 486 -18.44 28.69 -10.24
C PHE A 486 -18.35 27.63 -11.36
N ALA A 487 -19.46 27.12 -11.89
CA ALA A 487 -19.44 26.08 -12.94
C ALA A 487 -18.67 26.51 -14.21
N GLY A 488 -18.77 27.77 -14.64
CA GLY A 488 -18.05 28.27 -15.82
C GLY A 488 -16.52 28.32 -15.63
N LEU A 489 -16.05 28.56 -14.40
CA LEU A 489 -14.61 28.52 -14.09
C LEU A 489 -14.07 27.09 -14.15
N LEU A 490 -14.90 26.09 -13.79
CA LEU A 490 -14.57 24.67 -13.91
C LEU A 490 -14.60 24.17 -15.37
N ASP A 491 -15.55 24.62 -16.20
CA ASP A 491 -15.58 24.33 -17.63
C ASP A 491 -14.34 24.88 -18.37
N ASN A 492 -13.90 26.09 -17.99
CA ASN A 492 -12.68 26.69 -18.54
C ASN A 492 -11.41 25.94 -18.06
N ALA A 493 -11.41 25.42 -16.82
CA ALA A 493 -10.33 24.55 -16.34
C ALA A 493 -10.27 23.21 -17.10
N ASP A 494 -11.41 22.56 -17.36
CA ASP A 494 -11.50 21.34 -18.17
C ASP A 494 -11.01 21.57 -19.60
N THR A 495 -11.38 22.71 -20.19
CA THR A 495 -10.92 23.16 -21.51
C THR A 495 -9.41 23.41 -21.52
N GLY A 496 -8.86 24.01 -20.47
CA GLY A 496 -7.41 24.16 -20.27
C GLY A 496 -6.68 22.81 -20.27
N ILE A 497 -7.19 21.81 -19.53
CA ILE A 497 -6.61 20.47 -19.46
C ILE A 497 -6.71 19.75 -20.83
N GLU A 498 -7.81 19.93 -21.57
CA GLU A 498 -7.94 19.39 -22.94
C GLU A 498 -6.92 20.01 -23.90
N VAL A 499 -6.78 21.34 -23.90
CA VAL A 499 -5.82 22.05 -24.77
C VAL A 499 -4.38 21.65 -24.45
N ILE A 500 -4.02 21.51 -23.17
CA ILE A 500 -2.71 20.99 -22.77
C ILE A 500 -2.50 19.56 -23.30
N ALA A 501 -3.51 18.70 -23.26
CA ALA A 501 -3.42 17.33 -23.76
C ALA A 501 -3.29 17.25 -25.30
N GLU A 502 -4.06 18.06 -26.05
CA GLU A 502 -3.95 18.19 -27.52
C GLU A 502 -2.57 18.73 -27.93
N TRP A 503 -2.13 19.81 -27.29
CA TRP A 503 -0.84 20.45 -27.55
C TRP A 503 0.32 19.49 -27.26
N LEU A 504 0.27 18.75 -26.15
CA LEU A 504 1.31 17.80 -25.79
C LEU A 504 1.37 16.61 -26.75
N GLU A 505 0.22 16.15 -27.25
CA GLU A 505 0.17 15.08 -28.26
C GLU A 505 0.81 15.54 -29.58
N ALA A 506 0.39 16.70 -30.12
CA ALA A 506 0.96 17.27 -31.34
C ALA A 506 2.46 17.55 -31.22
N ALA A 507 2.91 18.13 -30.11
CA ALA A 507 4.32 18.41 -29.83
C ALA A 507 5.16 17.13 -29.59
N ASN A 508 4.55 16.05 -29.10
CA ASN A 508 5.20 14.76 -28.91
C ASN A 508 5.30 13.92 -30.21
N ASP A 509 4.34 14.06 -31.13
CA ASP A 509 4.38 13.37 -32.43
C ASP A 509 5.26 14.09 -33.47
N PHE A 510 5.53 15.39 -33.30
CA PHE A 510 6.43 16.17 -34.17
C PHE A 510 7.91 15.77 -33.98
N ARG A 511 8.29 14.63 -34.56
CA ARG A 511 9.61 13.98 -34.47
C ARG A 511 10.10 13.47 -35.84
N ILE A 512 10.96 12.45 -35.86
CA ILE A 512 11.64 11.93 -37.06
C ILE A 512 10.65 11.51 -38.15
N PHE A 513 9.52 10.91 -37.77
CA PHE A 513 8.50 10.46 -38.73
C PHE A 513 7.85 11.61 -39.52
N SER A 514 7.87 12.84 -39.00
CA SER A 514 7.35 14.03 -39.69
C SER A 514 8.19 14.44 -40.92
N TRP A 515 9.34 13.82 -41.17
CA TRP A 515 10.14 13.99 -42.40
C TRP A 515 9.49 13.34 -43.64
N VAL A 516 8.41 12.56 -43.49
CA VAL A 516 7.63 12.04 -44.63
C VAL A 516 7.10 13.23 -45.48
N PRO A 517 7.25 13.21 -46.81
CA PRO A 517 6.81 14.30 -47.68
C PRO A 517 5.36 14.72 -47.43
N GLY A 518 5.14 16.02 -47.24
CA GLY A 518 3.81 16.58 -46.96
C GLY A 518 3.26 16.35 -45.55
N GLN A 519 4.00 15.72 -44.62
CA GLN A 519 3.63 15.67 -43.20
C GLN A 519 4.25 16.83 -42.40
N TRP A 520 5.49 17.23 -42.69
CA TRP A 520 6.18 18.32 -41.98
C TRP A 520 5.36 19.61 -41.90
N SER A 521 4.86 20.10 -43.03
CA SER A 521 4.03 21.32 -43.10
C SER A 521 2.71 21.18 -42.33
N LYS A 522 2.11 19.98 -42.30
CA LYS A 522 0.91 19.71 -41.51
C LYS A 522 1.19 19.83 -40.01
N HIS A 523 2.28 19.24 -39.51
CA HIS A 523 2.67 19.37 -38.10
C HIS A 523 2.96 20.83 -37.70
N VAL A 524 3.64 21.60 -38.56
CA VAL A 524 3.87 23.04 -38.30
C VAL A 524 2.54 23.81 -38.21
N SER A 525 1.67 23.68 -39.22
CA SER A 525 0.37 24.38 -39.23
C SER A 525 -0.56 23.95 -38.08
N LEU A 526 -0.47 22.70 -37.63
CA LEU A 526 -1.19 22.20 -36.45
C LEU A 526 -0.65 22.83 -35.16
N GLN A 527 0.67 22.96 -35.03
CA GLN A 527 1.29 23.60 -33.87
C GLN A 527 0.97 25.10 -33.80
N GLU A 528 0.97 25.81 -34.92
CA GLU A 528 0.56 27.21 -35.00
C GLU A 528 -0.91 27.40 -34.57
N ARG A 529 -1.81 26.52 -35.04
CA ARG A 529 -3.23 26.50 -34.63
C ARG A 529 -3.40 26.23 -33.13
N LEU A 530 -2.60 25.31 -32.57
CA LEU A 530 -2.67 24.95 -31.16
C LEU A 530 -2.06 26.03 -30.25
N ASN A 531 -0.98 26.70 -30.67
CA ASN A 531 -0.43 27.87 -29.98
C ASN A 531 -1.49 28.99 -29.89
N ALA A 532 -2.18 29.30 -30.99
CA ALA A 532 -3.31 30.23 -30.97
C ALA A 532 -4.43 29.80 -30.00
N LYS A 533 -4.79 28.50 -29.97
CA LYS A 533 -5.77 27.94 -29.01
C LYS A 533 -5.30 28.10 -27.54
N VAL A 534 -4.02 27.86 -27.26
CA VAL A 534 -3.41 28.07 -25.92
C VAL A 534 -3.46 29.55 -25.51
N LYS A 535 -3.12 30.50 -26.41
CA LYS A 535 -3.16 31.94 -26.10
C LYS A 535 -4.58 32.44 -25.78
N VAL A 536 -5.59 31.98 -26.54
CA VAL A 536 -7.01 32.29 -26.27
C VAL A 536 -7.43 31.75 -24.90
N VAL A 537 -7.31 30.43 -24.66
CA VAL A 537 -7.77 29.79 -23.41
C VAL A 537 -7.02 30.31 -22.18
N LYS A 538 -5.74 30.65 -22.31
CA LYS A 538 -5.01 31.36 -21.24
C LYS A 538 -5.70 32.68 -20.90
N SER A 539 -5.93 33.54 -21.90
CA SER A 539 -6.52 34.87 -21.67
C SER A 539 -7.95 34.81 -21.12
N GLU A 540 -8.77 33.85 -21.56
CA GLU A 540 -10.11 33.61 -21.03
C GLU A 540 -10.07 33.23 -19.54
N LEU A 541 -9.15 32.34 -19.16
CA LEU A 541 -9.01 31.86 -17.79
C LEU A 541 -8.37 32.90 -16.85
N GLU A 542 -7.46 33.75 -17.34
CA GLU A 542 -6.99 34.94 -16.61
C GLU A 542 -8.11 35.97 -16.40
N ILE A 543 -8.95 36.21 -17.42
CA ILE A 543 -10.09 37.13 -17.33
C ILE A 543 -11.15 36.63 -16.34
N GLU A 544 -11.48 35.34 -16.32
CA GLU A 544 -12.41 34.79 -15.33
C GLU A 544 -11.86 34.91 -13.90
N LEU A 545 -10.59 34.57 -13.66
CA LEU A 545 -9.98 34.72 -12.33
C LEU A 545 -10.02 36.17 -11.83
N ALA A 546 -9.74 37.14 -12.70
CA ALA A 546 -9.78 38.57 -12.36
C ALA A 546 -11.17 39.06 -11.91
N LYS A 547 -12.26 38.41 -12.34
CA LYS A 547 -13.63 38.73 -11.85
C LYS A 547 -13.82 38.36 -10.38
N PHE A 548 -13.13 37.33 -9.89
CA PHE A 548 -13.27 36.84 -8.51
C PHE A 548 -12.27 37.48 -7.53
N ASP A 549 -11.20 38.12 -8.01
CA ASP A 549 -10.30 38.92 -7.17
C ASP A 549 -10.90 40.29 -6.78
N ASN A 550 -12.02 40.68 -7.39
CA ASN A 550 -12.76 41.89 -7.04
C ASN A 550 -13.63 41.69 -5.78
N VAL A 551 -13.37 42.48 -4.73
CA VAL A 551 -14.10 42.37 -3.45
C VAL A 551 -15.60 42.66 -3.59
N GLU A 552 -16.01 43.52 -4.53
CA GLU A 552 -17.43 43.84 -4.74
C GLU A 552 -18.23 42.73 -5.42
N THR A 553 -17.64 41.98 -6.36
CA THR A 553 -18.30 40.82 -6.98
C THR A 553 -18.42 39.69 -5.97
N LEU A 554 -17.37 39.42 -5.18
CA LEU A 554 -17.44 38.49 -4.04
C LEU A 554 -18.57 38.84 -3.06
N LYS A 555 -18.69 40.12 -2.67
CA LYS A 555 -19.79 40.60 -1.80
C LYS A 555 -21.16 40.36 -2.44
N LYS A 556 -21.34 40.67 -3.73
CA LYS A 556 -22.60 40.46 -4.47
C LYS A 556 -22.96 38.98 -4.65
N ILE A 557 -21.98 38.07 -4.66
CA ILE A 557 -22.18 36.62 -4.78
C ILE A 557 -22.49 35.97 -3.43
N MET A 558 -21.77 36.35 -2.37
CA MET A 558 -21.74 35.62 -1.09
C MET A 558 -22.53 36.28 0.06
N ILE A 559 -22.87 37.56 -0.03
CA ILE A 559 -23.66 38.24 1.02
C ILE A 559 -25.11 38.35 0.55
N ASP A 560 -26.01 37.72 1.30
CA ASP A 560 -27.45 37.83 1.13
C ASP A 560 -28.07 38.39 2.42
N THR A 561 -28.39 39.68 2.44
CA THR A 561 -28.91 40.37 3.63
C THR A 561 -30.33 39.94 4.02
N SER A 562 -30.98 39.08 3.24
CA SER A 562 -32.28 38.50 3.59
C SER A 562 -32.19 37.27 4.51
N LYS A 563 -31.00 36.69 4.67
CA LYS A 563 -30.79 35.40 5.37
C LYS A 563 -30.10 35.55 6.73
N PRO A 564 -30.38 34.67 7.70
CA PRO A 564 -29.80 34.77 9.03
C PRO A 564 -28.27 34.55 8.99
N GLU A 565 -27.57 35.25 9.88
CA GLU A 565 -26.10 35.37 9.91
C GLU A 565 -25.36 34.02 9.78
N LYS A 566 -25.84 32.97 10.46
CA LYS A 566 -25.25 31.62 10.41
C LYS A 566 -25.28 30.99 9.01
N GLU A 567 -26.25 31.32 8.17
CA GLU A 567 -26.37 30.83 6.79
C GLU A 567 -25.48 31.63 5.83
N VAL A 568 -25.40 32.94 6.03
CA VAL A 568 -24.50 33.82 5.26
C VAL A 568 -23.04 33.47 5.55
N LEU A 569 -22.69 33.25 6.82
CA LEU A 569 -21.37 32.72 7.21
C LEU A 569 -21.08 31.35 6.61
N PHE A 570 -22.09 30.47 6.50
CA PHE A 570 -21.93 29.18 5.82
C PHE A 570 -21.63 29.36 4.33
N LEU A 571 -22.43 30.14 3.60
CA LEU A 571 -22.23 30.44 2.17
C LEU A 571 -20.86 31.06 1.91
N ILE A 572 -20.44 32.04 2.73
CA ILE A 572 -19.10 32.64 2.66
C ILE A 572 -18.03 31.56 2.88
N SER A 573 -18.14 30.73 3.91
CA SER A 573 -17.13 29.70 4.21
C SER A 573 -16.95 28.69 3.07
N GLN A 574 -18.05 28.20 2.50
CA GLN A 574 -18.02 27.19 1.45
C GLN A 574 -17.66 27.80 0.08
N GLY A 575 -18.20 28.98 -0.24
CA GLY A 575 -17.89 29.70 -1.46
C GLY A 575 -16.44 30.14 -1.55
N VAL A 576 -15.86 30.66 -0.46
CA VAL A 576 -14.43 31.00 -0.40
C VAL A 576 -13.56 29.74 -0.47
N PHE A 577 -13.91 28.66 0.26
CA PHE A 577 -13.13 27.42 0.21
C PHE A 577 -13.13 26.80 -1.19
N PHE A 578 -14.28 26.74 -1.87
CA PHE A 578 -14.35 26.26 -3.25
C PHE A 578 -13.57 27.16 -4.21
N LEU A 579 -13.73 28.48 -4.12
CA LEU A 579 -13.00 29.45 -4.95
C LEU A 579 -11.47 29.28 -4.80
N GLN A 580 -10.96 29.09 -3.58
CA GLN A 580 -9.53 28.86 -3.37
C GLN A 580 -9.04 27.53 -3.97
N ILE A 581 -9.88 26.47 -3.96
CA ILE A 581 -9.55 25.19 -4.59
C ILE A 581 -9.50 25.33 -6.12
N VAL A 582 -10.53 25.95 -6.73
CA VAL A 582 -10.57 26.17 -8.19
C VAL A 582 -9.45 27.12 -8.61
N LYS A 583 -9.24 28.23 -7.90
CA LYS A 583 -8.14 29.19 -8.15
C LYS A 583 -6.79 28.47 -8.10
N HIS A 584 -6.55 27.63 -7.10
CA HIS A 584 -5.30 26.87 -7.02
C HIS A 584 -5.15 25.84 -8.16
N GLN A 585 -6.23 25.21 -8.65
CA GLN A 585 -6.14 24.37 -9.86
C GLN A 585 -5.84 25.23 -11.10
N CYS A 586 -6.59 26.33 -11.29
CA CYS A 586 -6.45 27.27 -12.41
C CYS A 586 -5.05 27.89 -12.47
N GLU A 587 -4.46 28.30 -11.35
CA GLU A 587 -3.08 28.77 -11.28
C GLU A 587 -2.06 27.70 -11.69
N ASN A 588 -2.32 26.41 -11.40
CA ASN A 588 -1.46 25.32 -11.84
C ASN A 588 -1.66 25.00 -13.33
N ILE A 589 -2.88 25.21 -13.87
CA ILE A 589 -3.17 25.14 -15.31
C ILE A 589 -2.44 26.27 -16.04
N LEU A 590 -2.53 27.52 -15.55
CA LEU A 590 -1.81 28.68 -16.10
C LEU A 590 -0.30 28.41 -16.19
N LYS A 591 0.34 27.92 -15.12
CA LYS A 591 1.78 27.58 -15.13
C LYS A 591 2.15 26.53 -16.18
N VAL A 592 1.22 25.62 -16.53
CA VAL A 592 1.43 24.66 -17.64
C VAL A 592 1.18 25.31 -19.00
N LEU A 593 0.17 26.17 -19.16
CA LEU A 593 -0.07 26.93 -20.39
C LEU A 593 1.09 27.89 -20.69
N ASP A 594 1.63 28.57 -19.68
CA ASP A 594 2.83 29.40 -19.77
C ASP A 594 4.04 28.60 -20.23
N TYR A 595 4.25 27.40 -19.67
CA TYR A 595 5.30 26.49 -20.11
C TYR A 595 5.10 26.03 -21.57
N CYS A 596 3.86 25.81 -22.02
CA CYS A 596 3.55 25.49 -23.43
C CYS A 596 3.90 26.66 -24.36
N LEU A 597 3.52 27.89 -23.98
CA LEU A 597 3.84 29.10 -24.74
C LEU A 597 5.34 29.35 -24.81
N GLU A 598 6.06 29.22 -23.68
CA GLU A 598 7.52 29.38 -23.68
C GLU A 598 8.20 28.33 -24.55
N LEU A 599 7.73 27.07 -24.57
CA LEU A 599 8.35 26.05 -25.42
C LEU A 599 8.04 26.26 -26.92
N ASP A 600 6.87 26.80 -27.27
CA ASP A 600 6.57 27.22 -28.65
C ASP A 600 7.44 28.40 -29.09
N GLU A 601 7.68 29.39 -28.24
CA GLU A 601 8.55 30.54 -28.55
C GLU A 601 10.05 30.15 -28.56
N ARG A 602 10.49 29.29 -27.63
CA ARG A 602 11.89 28.81 -27.51
C ARG A 602 12.25 27.76 -28.57
N ARG A 603 11.31 26.91 -29.00
CA ARG A 603 11.53 25.80 -29.95
C ARG A 603 10.26 25.44 -30.76
N PRO A 604 9.88 26.20 -31.81
CA PRO A 604 8.73 25.86 -32.64
C PRO A 604 8.94 24.56 -33.46
N THR A 605 10.18 24.24 -33.85
CA THR A 605 10.53 23.03 -34.60
C THR A 605 11.41 22.06 -33.80
N PRO A 606 11.32 20.75 -34.05
CA PRO A 606 12.15 19.75 -33.37
C PRO A 606 13.63 19.88 -33.77
N LYS A 607 14.51 19.67 -32.78
CA LYS A 607 15.96 19.69 -32.94
C LYS A 607 16.56 18.38 -32.42
N PHE A 608 17.83 18.15 -32.73
CA PHE A 608 18.58 17.01 -32.19
C PHE A 608 19.08 17.35 -30.78
N ILE A 609 18.60 16.62 -29.78
CA ILE A 609 18.88 16.80 -28.37
C ILE A 609 19.87 15.71 -27.94
N THR A 610 20.92 16.13 -27.23
CA THR A 610 22.05 15.30 -26.84
C THR A 610 22.43 15.59 -25.38
N TYR A 611 23.25 14.74 -24.78
CA TYR A 611 23.83 14.95 -23.45
C TYR A 611 24.53 16.32 -23.28
N PHE A 612 25.11 16.88 -24.35
CA PHE A 612 25.79 18.18 -24.32
C PHE A 612 24.86 19.38 -24.57
N SER A 613 23.55 19.16 -24.69
CA SER A 613 22.56 20.23 -24.89
C SER A 613 22.30 20.99 -23.60
N LYS A 614 22.61 22.29 -23.56
CA LYS A 614 22.32 23.15 -22.39
C LYS A 614 20.81 23.21 -22.11
N THR A 615 20.39 22.70 -20.96
CA THR A 615 19.01 22.82 -20.44
C THR A 615 18.80 24.21 -19.84
N LYS A 616 17.53 24.61 -19.66
CA LYS A 616 17.16 25.80 -18.87
C LYS A 616 16.89 25.44 -17.41
N TYR A 617 16.21 24.32 -17.19
CA TYR A 617 15.79 23.83 -15.87
C TYR A 617 16.75 22.77 -15.33
N SER A 618 16.72 22.59 -14.01
CA SER A 618 17.57 21.63 -13.28
C SER A 618 17.16 20.18 -13.53
N GLU A 619 18.13 19.27 -13.50
CA GLU A 619 17.90 17.83 -13.66
C GLU A 619 17.04 17.21 -12.54
N PRO A 620 16.25 16.14 -12.83
CA PRO A 620 15.37 15.50 -11.86
C PRO A 620 16.15 14.70 -10.79
N LYS A 621 16.26 15.26 -9.58
CA LYS A 621 16.90 14.62 -8.42
C LYS A 621 16.22 13.29 -8.01
N HIS A 622 17.04 12.35 -7.52
CA HIS A 622 16.63 11.04 -6.98
C HIS A 622 16.10 11.13 -5.53
N LEU A 623 15.34 10.12 -5.09
CA LEU A 623 14.54 10.13 -3.84
C LEU A 623 15.21 9.48 -2.59
N SER A 624 16.49 9.07 -2.63
CA SER A 624 16.96 7.92 -1.83
C SER A 624 17.69 8.16 -0.49
N ASN A 625 18.10 9.38 -0.11
CA ASN A 625 19.07 9.58 0.99
C ASN A 625 18.44 10.01 2.35
N LYS A 626 19.12 9.70 3.47
CA LYS A 626 18.72 9.96 4.89
C LYS A 626 19.90 10.46 5.75
N ILE A 627 19.65 10.96 6.98
CA ILE A 627 20.62 11.65 7.88
C ILE A 627 20.25 11.42 9.38
N ASP A 628 21.20 11.11 10.28
CA ASP A 628 21.00 10.92 11.76
C ASP A 628 22.31 11.09 12.59
N VAL A 629 22.32 11.79 13.76
CA VAL A 629 23.44 11.90 14.78
C VAL A 629 22.92 12.30 16.19
N THR A 630 23.55 11.89 17.32
CA THR A 630 23.21 12.31 18.73
C THR A 630 24.41 12.37 19.71
N ASN A 631 24.30 13.12 20.82
CA ASN A 631 25.37 13.46 21.80
C ASN A 631 25.36 12.70 23.16
N PRO A 632 26.48 12.67 23.92
CA PRO A 632 26.58 12.09 25.28
C PRO A 632 26.28 13.11 26.41
N GLY A 633 25.85 12.61 27.57
CA GLY A 633 25.70 13.40 28.82
C GLY A 633 24.31 13.32 29.47
N SER A 634 23.28 12.94 28.71
CA SER A 634 21.93 12.69 29.25
C SER A 634 21.75 11.20 29.59
N GLU A 635 21.71 10.88 30.90
CA GLU A 635 21.07 9.64 31.34
C GLU A 635 19.54 9.79 31.19
N ASN A 636 19.00 9.35 30.06
CA ASN A 636 17.56 9.27 29.88
C ASN A 636 16.98 8.27 30.90
N ILE A 637 16.25 8.81 31.88
CA ILE A 637 15.49 8.04 32.88
C ILE A 637 14.28 7.41 32.16
N VAL A 638 13.66 8.20 31.29
CA VAL A 638 12.72 7.78 30.26
C VAL A 638 13.33 6.69 29.35
N ARG A 639 12.61 5.55 29.22
CA ARG A 639 13.04 4.42 28.38
C ARG A 639 11.88 3.78 27.61
N LYS A 640 12.15 3.50 26.33
CA LYS A 640 11.27 2.77 25.42
C LYS A 640 11.06 1.31 25.87
N ARG A 641 9.80 0.88 25.98
CA ARG A 641 9.39 -0.46 26.40
C ARG A 641 9.02 -1.35 25.21
N ASN A 642 9.16 -2.67 25.37
CA ASN A 642 8.69 -3.64 24.38
C ASN A 642 7.22 -3.96 24.64
N ALA A 643 6.32 -3.40 23.82
CA ALA A 643 4.87 -3.57 23.94
C ALA A 643 4.36 -5.04 23.94
N ASP A 644 5.20 -6.03 23.60
CA ASP A 644 4.82 -7.46 23.53
C ASP A 644 5.33 -8.30 24.72
N THR A 645 6.16 -7.75 25.61
CA THR A 645 6.90 -8.53 26.63
C THR A 645 7.15 -7.72 27.90
N LEU A 646 6.67 -8.23 29.03
CA LEU A 646 7.13 -7.87 30.37
C LEU A 646 8.60 -8.32 30.58
N PRO A 647 9.32 -7.76 31.57
CA PRO A 647 10.66 -8.23 31.91
C PRO A 647 10.67 -9.74 32.25
N PRO A 648 11.79 -10.44 31.98
CA PRO A 648 11.94 -11.84 32.34
C PRO A 648 12.05 -12.00 33.87
N ILE A 649 11.13 -12.76 34.47
CA ILE A 649 11.11 -13.00 35.92
C ILE A 649 11.97 -14.23 36.28
N ASN A 650 11.93 -15.26 35.43
CA ASN A 650 12.67 -16.50 35.65
C ASN A 650 14.02 -16.47 34.91
N LEU A 651 15.05 -17.10 35.48
CA LEU A 651 16.39 -17.17 34.88
C LEU A 651 16.39 -17.79 33.46
N PHE A 652 15.49 -18.75 33.20
CA PHE A 652 15.24 -19.29 31.86
C PHE A 652 14.68 -18.25 30.88
N GLN A 653 13.78 -17.36 31.33
CA GLN A 653 13.28 -16.25 30.51
C GLN A 653 14.35 -15.17 30.31
N TYR A 654 15.29 -14.99 31.25
CA TYR A 654 16.42 -14.08 31.08
C TYR A 654 17.37 -14.58 29.98
N ILE A 655 17.64 -15.89 29.95
CA ILE A 655 18.36 -16.55 28.86
C ILE A 655 17.59 -16.41 27.53
N GLY A 656 16.26 -16.61 27.53
CA GLY A 656 15.43 -16.42 26.32
C GLY A 656 15.26 -14.96 25.86
N TYR A 657 15.33 -14.00 26.78
CA TYR A 657 15.41 -12.56 26.48
C TYR A 657 16.77 -12.21 25.86
N LEU A 658 17.88 -12.72 26.42
CA LEU A 658 19.20 -12.58 25.84
C LEU A 658 19.26 -13.23 24.44
N PHE A 659 18.70 -14.43 24.29
CA PHE A 659 18.59 -15.13 23.01
C PHE A 659 17.75 -14.36 22.00
N THR A 660 16.63 -13.76 22.39
CA THR A 660 15.81 -12.95 21.45
C THR A 660 16.40 -11.57 21.14
N LYS A 661 17.20 -10.99 22.05
CA LYS A 661 18.03 -9.80 21.77
C LYS A 661 19.14 -10.14 20.76
N LEU A 662 19.84 -11.27 20.98
CA LEU A 662 20.87 -11.80 20.07
C LEU A 662 20.28 -12.20 18.71
N TYR A 663 19.11 -12.84 18.68
CA TYR A 663 18.36 -13.21 17.46
C TYR A 663 17.96 -11.97 16.64
N LYS A 664 17.43 -10.91 17.29
CA LYS A 664 17.15 -9.63 16.61
C LYS A 664 18.43 -9.00 16.03
N TYR A 665 19.54 -9.04 16.77
CA TYR A 665 20.85 -8.54 16.33
C TYR A 665 21.42 -9.35 15.14
N LEU A 666 21.26 -10.68 15.14
CA LEU A 666 21.67 -11.58 14.05
C LEU A 666 20.72 -11.59 12.82
N ILE A 667 19.62 -10.84 12.87
CA ILE A 667 18.59 -10.76 11.80
C ILE A 667 18.38 -9.34 11.28
N SER A 668 18.78 -8.31 12.02
CA SER A 668 18.73 -6.91 11.56
C SER A 668 20.03 -6.51 10.89
N ASN A 669 20.15 -6.79 9.59
CA ASN A 669 20.93 -6.03 8.60
C ASN A 669 20.61 -6.57 7.19
N GLU A 670 20.46 -5.68 6.21
CA GLU A 670 20.27 -6.04 4.78
C GLU A 670 21.46 -6.90 4.28
N PHE A 671 22.67 -6.56 4.72
CA PHE A 671 23.90 -7.36 4.59
C PHE A 671 23.71 -8.86 4.91
N TRP A 672 23.03 -9.18 6.02
CA TRP A 672 22.82 -10.57 6.46
C TRP A 672 21.74 -11.31 5.65
N PHE A 673 20.89 -10.60 4.89
CA PHE A 673 19.92 -11.24 4.00
C PHE A 673 20.65 -11.93 2.84
N TRP A 674 21.46 -11.21 2.07
CA TRP A 674 22.13 -11.75 0.88
C TRP A 674 23.09 -12.90 1.18
N ILE A 675 23.78 -12.88 2.32
CA ILE A 675 24.62 -14.02 2.77
C ILE A 675 23.77 -15.27 3.02
N LYS A 676 22.60 -15.12 3.65
CA LYS A 676 21.67 -16.24 3.90
C LYS A 676 21.05 -16.75 2.59
N VAL A 677 20.70 -15.86 1.66
CA VAL A 677 20.26 -16.22 0.31
C VAL A 677 21.31 -17.08 -0.40
N GLY A 678 22.59 -16.67 -0.35
CA GLY A 678 23.70 -17.47 -0.86
C GLY A 678 23.78 -18.86 -0.21
N GLY A 679 23.64 -18.93 1.11
CA GLY A 679 23.61 -20.20 1.86
C GLY A 679 22.44 -21.13 1.51
N ILE A 680 21.30 -20.60 1.08
CA ILE A 680 20.15 -21.40 0.62
C ILE A 680 20.40 -21.94 -0.80
N ILE A 681 21.03 -21.13 -1.67
CA ILE A 681 21.44 -21.56 -3.01
C ILE A 681 22.49 -22.69 -2.92
N THR A 682 23.46 -22.58 -2.00
CA THR A 682 24.46 -23.64 -1.80
C THR A 682 23.85 -24.92 -1.25
N ILE A 683 22.83 -24.88 -0.38
CA ILE A 683 22.08 -26.08 0.04
C ILE A 683 21.50 -26.83 -1.17
N GLY A 684 20.95 -26.13 -2.16
CA GLY A 684 20.48 -26.73 -3.41
C GLY A 684 21.61 -27.30 -4.29
N ALA A 685 22.83 -26.78 -4.16
CA ALA A 685 24.01 -27.18 -4.91
C ALA A 685 24.85 -28.29 -4.25
N ILE A 686 24.71 -28.55 -2.93
CA ILE A 686 25.47 -29.58 -2.19
C ILE A 686 25.62 -30.92 -2.95
N PRO A 687 24.59 -31.49 -3.60
CA PRO A 687 24.73 -32.75 -4.33
C PRO A 687 25.73 -32.73 -5.51
N TYR A 688 26.02 -31.57 -6.10
CA TYR A 688 27.12 -31.43 -7.08
C TYR A 688 28.51 -31.49 -6.44
N PHE A 689 28.61 -31.20 -5.14
CA PHE A 689 29.87 -31.14 -4.39
C PHE A 689 30.16 -32.43 -3.59
N VAL A 690 29.29 -33.44 -3.69
CA VAL A 690 29.42 -34.71 -2.96
C VAL A 690 29.65 -35.83 -3.97
N ARG A 691 30.87 -36.40 -4.00
CA ARG A 691 31.34 -37.43 -4.95
C ARG A 691 30.25 -38.41 -5.45
N PRO A 692 29.56 -39.21 -4.60
CA PRO A 692 28.56 -40.18 -5.06
C PRO A 692 27.25 -39.57 -5.62
N LEU A 693 26.91 -38.32 -5.31
CA LEU A 693 25.75 -37.64 -5.90
C LEU A 693 26.09 -36.82 -7.15
N ALA A 694 27.36 -36.42 -7.32
CA ALA A 694 27.76 -35.48 -8.36
C ALA A 694 27.44 -35.97 -9.78
N ASN A 695 27.82 -37.22 -10.10
CA ASN A 695 27.49 -37.86 -11.39
C ASN A 695 25.96 -37.96 -11.60
N LEU A 696 25.19 -38.35 -10.57
CA LEU A 696 23.73 -38.43 -10.64
C LEU A 696 23.08 -37.06 -10.95
N TYR A 697 23.60 -35.98 -10.38
CA TYR A 697 23.12 -34.61 -10.62
C TYR A 697 23.58 -34.05 -11.98
N TYR A 698 24.78 -34.42 -12.44
CA TYR A 698 25.30 -34.11 -13.77
C TYR A 698 24.47 -34.79 -14.86
N ARG A 699 24.34 -36.13 -14.82
CA ARG A 699 23.66 -36.95 -15.81
C ARG A 699 22.18 -36.58 -16.00
N ASN A 700 21.49 -36.19 -14.91
CA ASN A 700 20.09 -35.73 -14.98
C ASN A 700 19.94 -34.21 -15.22
N ARG A 701 21.05 -33.46 -15.37
CA ARG A 701 21.09 -32.00 -15.57
C ARG A 701 20.21 -31.23 -14.58
N MET A 702 20.36 -31.55 -13.29
CA MET A 702 19.57 -31.00 -12.18
C MET A 702 19.91 -29.54 -11.83
N ILE A 703 20.87 -28.91 -12.52
CA ILE A 703 21.34 -27.55 -12.27
C ILE A 703 20.24 -26.47 -12.26
N TRP A 704 19.15 -26.72 -12.98
CA TRP A 704 17.97 -25.85 -12.96
C TRP A 704 17.22 -25.82 -11.63
N LEU A 705 17.38 -26.83 -10.76
CA LEU A 705 16.92 -26.77 -9.36
C LEU A 705 17.64 -25.63 -8.61
N VAL A 706 18.97 -25.54 -8.76
CA VAL A 706 19.81 -24.50 -8.12
C VAL A 706 19.45 -23.11 -8.65
N ILE A 707 19.33 -22.97 -9.98
CA ILE A 707 18.94 -21.72 -10.64
C ILE A 707 17.52 -21.29 -10.21
N VAL A 708 16.57 -22.22 -10.12
CA VAL A 708 15.20 -21.92 -9.68
C VAL A 708 15.16 -21.48 -8.22
N ILE A 709 16.00 -22.03 -7.33
CA ILE A 709 16.13 -21.50 -5.95
C ILE A 709 16.63 -20.05 -5.98
N ALA A 710 17.73 -19.77 -6.68
CA ALA A 710 18.35 -18.44 -6.73
C ALA A 710 17.43 -17.34 -7.28
N VAL A 711 16.61 -17.66 -8.29
CA VAL A 711 15.65 -16.75 -8.93
C VAL A 711 14.28 -16.74 -8.22
N SER A 712 13.97 -17.74 -7.38
CA SER A 712 12.69 -17.79 -6.65
C SER A 712 12.65 -16.93 -5.39
N ILE A 713 13.79 -16.67 -4.76
CA ILE A 713 13.88 -15.90 -3.51
C ILE A 713 13.59 -14.41 -3.78
N SER A 714 12.80 -13.80 -2.90
CA SER A 714 12.40 -12.39 -2.98
C SER A 714 12.20 -11.82 -1.58
N GLU A 715 12.63 -10.58 -1.33
CA GLU A 715 12.54 -9.93 0.00
C GLU A 715 11.11 -9.90 0.59
N ASN A 716 10.08 -9.88 -0.26
CA ASN A 716 8.72 -9.56 0.15
C ASN A 716 7.86 -10.80 0.48
N THR A 717 7.87 -11.20 1.75
CA THR A 717 7.10 -12.32 2.32
C THR A 717 5.58 -12.21 2.10
N GLY A 718 5.04 -11.01 1.87
CA GLY A 718 3.59 -10.75 1.85
C GLY A 718 2.83 -11.34 0.66
N SER A 719 3.49 -11.61 -0.48
CA SER A 719 2.86 -12.13 -1.70
C SER A 719 3.17 -13.61 -1.98
N SER A 720 4.01 -14.23 -1.15
CA SER A 720 4.74 -15.45 -1.54
C SER A 720 3.87 -16.68 -1.77
N VAL A 721 2.71 -16.80 -1.12
CA VAL A 721 1.81 -17.97 -1.29
C VAL A 721 1.19 -18.00 -2.69
N TYR A 722 0.64 -16.87 -3.17
CA TYR A 722 0.13 -16.77 -4.54
C TYR A 722 1.26 -16.97 -5.56
N VAL A 723 2.42 -16.37 -5.30
CA VAL A 723 3.59 -16.49 -6.20
C VAL A 723 4.07 -17.94 -6.29
N VAL A 724 4.19 -18.68 -5.18
CA VAL A 724 4.60 -20.10 -5.20
C VAL A 724 3.58 -20.97 -5.95
N PHE A 725 2.28 -20.80 -5.68
CA PHE A 725 1.23 -21.54 -6.38
C PHE A 725 1.23 -21.25 -7.90
N ALA A 726 1.26 -19.97 -8.29
CA ALA A 726 1.30 -19.58 -9.69
C ALA A 726 2.56 -20.12 -10.41
N ARG A 727 3.74 -20.04 -9.77
CA ARG A 727 4.99 -20.59 -10.32
C ARG A 727 4.90 -22.09 -10.56
N LEU A 728 4.26 -22.85 -9.66
CA LEU A 728 4.08 -24.30 -9.81
C LEU A 728 3.13 -24.61 -10.98
N CYS A 729 1.97 -23.95 -11.06
CA CYS A 729 1.01 -24.15 -12.15
C CYS A 729 1.60 -23.80 -13.52
N TYR A 730 2.26 -22.64 -13.68
CA TYR A 730 2.84 -22.25 -14.96
C TYR A 730 4.03 -23.12 -15.37
N SER A 731 4.82 -23.64 -14.42
CA SER A 731 5.91 -24.56 -14.74
C SER A 731 5.40 -25.93 -15.17
N PHE A 732 4.25 -26.38 -14.64
CA PHE A 732 3.56 -27.57 -15.13
C PHE A 732 3.07 -27.38 -16.57
N PHE A 733 2.27 -26.33 -16.83
CA PHE A 733 1.75 -26.08 -18.17
C PHE A 733 2.85 -25.79 -19.19
N GLY A 734 3.92 -25.08 -18.80
CA GLY A 734 5.08 -24.83 -19.67
C GLY A 734 5.84 -26.10 -20.03
N ALA A 735 6.05 -27.00 -19.05
CA ALA A 735 6.67 -28.30 -19.33
C ALA A 735 5.82 -29.18 -20.27
N VAL A 736 4.49 -29.20 -20.09
CA VAL A 736 3.56 -29.91 -20.98
C VAL A 736 3.58 -29.34 -22.40
N VAL A 737 3.50 -28.01 -22.55
CA VAL A 737 3.52 -27.36 -23.87
C VAL A 737 4.88 -27.53 -24.57
N GLY A 738 6.00 -27.44 -23.85
CA GLY A 738 7.33 -27.72 -24.39
C GLY A 738 7.50 -29.17 -24.87
N MET A 739 6.95 -30.14 -24.13
CA MET A 739 6.92 -31.55 -24.51
C MET A 739 6.07 -31.79 -25.77
N VAL A 740 4.86 -31.23 -25.84
CA VAL A 740 3.98 -31.35 -27.00
C VAL A 740 4.62 -30.70 -28.24
N ALA A 741 5.21 -29.51 -28.10
CA ALA A 741 5.91 -28.84 -29.18
C ALA A 741 7.14 -29.63 -29.68
N TRP A 742 7.83 -30.37 -28.81
CA TRP A 742 8.89 -31.29 -29.25
C TRP A 742 8.35 -32.41 -30.14
N TYR A 743 7.29 -33.11 -29.71
CA TYR A 743 6.74 -34.21 -30.50
C TYR A 743 6.12 -33.75 -31.83
N ILE A 744 5.55 -32.55 -31.90
CA ILE A 744 5.05 -31.94 -33.16
C ILE A 744 6.21 -31.59 -34.12
N SER A 745 7.36 -31.13 -33.62
CA SER A 745 8.49 -30.67 -34.46
C SER A 745 9.50 -31.76 -34.86
N CYS A 746 9.70 -32.74 -33.97
CA CYS A 746 10.80 -33.71 -34.05
C CYS A 746 10.35 -35.18 -33.90
N GLY A 747 9.14 -35.43 -33.40
CA GLY A 747 8.65 -36.77 -33.07
C GLY A 747 9.58 -37.52 -32.11
N ASN A 748 9.76 -38.82 -32.38
CA ASN A 748 10.72 -39.67 -31.66
C ASN A 748 12.13 -39.68 -32.31
N GLY A 749 12.37 -38.86 -33.34
CA GLY A 749 13.63 -38.86 -34.09
C GLY A 749 14.63 -37.81 -33.60
N GLN A 750 15.79 -37.76 -34.27
CA GLN A 750 16.85 -36.77 -34.00
C GLN A 750 16.49 -35.31 -34.39
N GLY A 751 15.24 -35.03 -34.74
CA GLY A 751 14.73 -33.68 -35.04
C GLY A 751 15.10 -33.09 -36.41
N ASN A 752 14.17 -32.32 -36.98
CA ASN A 752 14.34 -31.59 -38.24
C ASN A 752 14.54 -30.09 -37.95
N TYR A 753 15.61 -29.50 -38.49
CA TYR A 753 15.93 -28.06 -38.39
C TYR A 753 14.76 -27.16 -38.81
N TYR A 754 14.08 -27.50 -39.92
CA TYR A 754 12.95 -26.71 -40.43
C TYR A 754 11.68 -26.90 -39.59
N GLY A 755 11.42 -28.12 -39.11
CA GLY A 755 10.26 -28.44 -38.26
C GLY A 755 10.34 -27.78 -36.89
N TYR A 756 11.50 -27.87 -36.24
CA TYR A 756 11.78 -27.19 -34.97
C TYR A 756 11.68 -25.66 -35.13
N GLY A 757 12.20 -25.11 -36.22
CA GLY A 757 12.03 -23.70 -36.55
C GLY A 757 10.57 -23.27 -36.70
N ALA A 758 9.79 -23.94 -37.57
CA ALA A 758 8.40 -23.57 -37.82
C ALA A 758 7.52 -23.61 -36.56
N VAL A 759 7.68 -24.65 -35.72
CA VAL A 759 6.91 -24.79 -34.48
C VAL A 759 7.33 -23.73 -33.45
N THR A 760 8.63 -23.47 -33.27
CA THR A 760 9.09 -22.43 -32.33
C THR A 760 8.72 -21.02 -32.76
N ALA A 761 8.69 -20.70 -34.06
CA ALA A 761 8.25 -19.39 -34.57
C ALA A 761 6.81 -19.04 -34.14
N VAL A 762 5.87 -19.99 -34.29
CA VAL A 762 4.47 -19.83 -33.91
C VAL A 762 4.31 -19.82 -32.39
N LEU A 763 4.93 -20.78 -31.69
CA LEU A 763 4.83 -20.93 -30.25
C LEU A 763 5.38 -19.69 -29.51
N PHE A 764 6.48 -19.11 -29.99
CA PHE A 764 7.09 -17.95 -29.36
C PHE A 764 6.27 -16.67 -29.58
N MET A 765 5.55 -16.52 -30.70
CA MET A 765 4.59 -15.42 -30.86
C MET A 765 3.50 -15.48 -29.77
N TYR A 766 2.92 -16.66 -29.55
CA TYR A 766 1.93 -16.89 -28.50
C TYR A 766 2.48 -16.59 -27.09
N PHE A 767 3.68 -17.09 -26.74
CA PHE A 767 4.32 -16.80 -25.46
C PHE A 767 4.64 -15.31 -25.25
N ILE A 768 4.89 -14.56 -26.32
CA ILE A 768 5.19 -13.12 -26.23
C ILE A 768 3.93 -12.31 -25.98
N TYR A 769 2.80 -12.64 -26.60
CA TYR A 769 1.48 -12.07 -26.24
C TYR A 769 1.17 -12.33 -24.76
N PHE A 770 1.26 -13.59 -24.33
CA PHE A 770 1.09 -13.96 -22.92
C PHE A 770 2.02 -13.16 -21.98
N ARG A 771 3.29 -12.97 -22.37
CA ARG A 771 4.26 -12.24 -21.56
C ARG A 771 3.98 -10.74 -21.43
N HIS A 772 3.42 -10.08 -22.44
CA HIS A 772 3.19 -8.63 -22.41
C HIS A 772 1.82 -8.23 -21.84
N PHE A 773 0.79 -9.08 -22.01
CA PHE A 773 -0.60 -8.68 -21.77
C PHE A 773 -1.36 -9.54 -20.73
N SER A 774 -0.78 -10.62 -20.21
CA SER A 774 -1.39 -11.30 -19.06
C SER A 774 -1.37 -10.40 -17.82
N VAL A 775 -2.43 -10.43 -17.00
CA VAL A 775 -2.53 -9.59 -15.79
C VAL A 775 -2.24 -10.45 -14.55
N HIS A 776 -1.06 -10.29 -13.95
CA HIS A 776 -0.62 -11.03 -12.76
C HIS A 776 -0.04 -10.08 -11.71
N GLN A 777 -0.08 -10.47 -10.43
CA GLN A 777 0.46 -9.64 -9.33
C GLN A 777 1.99 -9.44 -9.39
N THR A 778 2.71 -10.26 -10.14
CA THR A 778 4.17 -10.15 -10.35
C THR A 778 4.52 -10.62 -11.77
N LEU A 779 5.66 -10.18 -12.30
CA LEU A 779 6.13 -10.52 -13.64
C LEU A 779 6.79 -11.91 -13.75
N LEU A 780 7.26 -12.48 -12.62
CA LEU A 780 8.00 -13.76 -12.63
C LEU A 780 7.18 -14.97 -13.11
N PRO A 781 5.89 -15.15 -12.72
CA PRO A 781 5.04 -16.22 -13.27
C PRO A 781 4.91 -16.17 -14.80
N GLN A 782 4.82 -14.97 -15.39
CA GLN A 782 4.68 -14.77 -16.85
C GLN A 782 5.93 -15.28 -17.60
N ILE A 783 7.11 -14.94 -17.07
CA ILE A 783 8.40 -15.38 -17.59
C ILE A 783 8.52 -16.91 -17.51
N LEU A 784 8.19 -17.50 -16.36
CA LEU A 784 8.41 -18.91 -16.09
C LEU A 784 7.61 -19.87 -16.99
N TYR A 785 6.39 -19.51 -17.40
CA TYR A 785 5.62 -20.30 -18.39
C TYR A 785 6.40 -20.47 -19.69
N SER A 786 6.87 -19.36 -20.27
CA SER A 786 7.62 -19.37 -21.53
C SER A 786 9.01 -19.98 -21.39
N VAL A 787 9.74 -19.66 -20.31
CA VAL A 787 11.09 -20.20 -20.05
C VAL A 787 11.07 -21.72 -19.84
N THR A 788 10.10 -22.28 -19.10
CA THR A 788 10.06 -23.73 -18.87
C THR A 788 9.79 -24.53 -20.14
N ALA A 789 8.91 -24.04 -21.02
CA ALA A 789 8.70 -24.65 -22.34
C ALA A 789 9.97 -24.60 -23.21
N VAL A 790 10.64 -23.45 -23.26
CA VAL A 790 11.91 -23.26 -23.97
C VAL A 790 13.02 -24.17 -23.43
N LEU A 791 13.07 -24.42 -22.12
CA LEU A 791 14.07 -25.32 -21.51
C LEU A 791 13.86 -26.79 -21.91
N VAL A 792 12.61 -27.27 -22.00
CA VAL A 792 12.31 -28.64 -22.46
C VAL A 792 12.67 -28.82 -23.93
N LEU A 793 12.31 -27.85 -24.78
CA LEU A 793 12.67 -27.82 -26.20
C LEU A 793 14.21 -27.75 -26.40
N GLY A 794 14.86 -26.80 -25.74
CA GLY A 794 16.29 -26.55 -25.88
C GLY A 794 17.19 -27.68 -25.38
N THR A 795 16.80 -28.36 -24.29
CA THR A 795 17.54 -29.56 -23.85
C THR A 795 17.31 -30.76 -24.76
N SER A 796 16.07 -30.98 -25.23
CA SER A 796 15.78 -32.05 -26.20
C SER A 796 16.54 -31.82 -27.53
N TRP A 797 16.67 -30.57 -27.98
CA TRP A 797 17.44 -30.20 -29.17
C TRP A 797 18.95 -30.49 -29.02
N VAL A 798 19.54 -30.17 -27.86
CA VAL A 798 20.95 -30.47 -27.58
C VAL A 798 21.20 -31.98 -27.54
N ASP A 799 20.31 -32.75 -26.92
CA ASP A 799 20.48 -34.19 -26.70
C ASP A 799 20.19 -35.01 -27.97
N ALA A 800 19.37 -34.47 -28.89
CA ALA A 800 19.10 -35.06 -30.18
C ALA A 800 20.22 -34.83 -31.23
N LYS A 801 21.09 -33.83 -31.03
CA LYS A 801 22.07 -33.37 -32.04
C LYS A 801 23.54 -33.40 -31.61
N TYR A 802 23.87 -32.99 -30.39
CA TYR A 802 25.24 -32.60 -30.04
C TYR A 802 25.89 -33.48 -28.96
N ASN A 803 25.13 -34.06 -28.04
CA ASN A 803 25.68 -34.80 -26.89
C ASN A 803 25.46 -36.32 -26.96
N LYS A 804 26.44 -37.06 -26.42
CA LYS A 804 26.33 -38.49 -26.04
C LYS A 804 26.66 -38.76 -24.56
N LEU A 805 27.49 -37.91 -23.94
CA LEU A 805 28.04 -38.10 -22.59
C LEU A 805 27.02 -37.85 -21.46
N ALA A 806 26.02 -37.00 -21.68
CA ALA A 806 25.13 -36.50 -20.61
C ALA A 806 23.66 -36.45 -21.07
N ASN A 807 23.15 -37.56 -21.60
CA ASN A 807 21.87 -37.59 -22.30
C ASN A 807 20.70 -37.88 -21.35
N VAL A 808 19.72 -36.98 -21.35
CA VAL A 808 18.50 -37.03 -20.52
C VAL A 808 17.33 -37.69 -21.28
N ASP A 809 17.57 -38.12 -22.51
CA ASP A 809 16.55 -38.42 -23.55
C ASP A 809 15.71 -37.19 -23.93
N VAL A 810 14.80 -37.33 -24.89
CA VAL A 810 14.05 -36.22 -25.51
C VAL A 810 12.60 -36.14 -25.07
N GLY A 811 12.01 -34.94 -25.10
CA GLY A 811 10.58 -34.72 -24.86
C GLY A 811 10.15 -34.98 -23.41
N TYR A 812 9.53 -36.14 -23.16
CA TYR A 812 8.91 -36.49 -21.88
C TYR A 812 9.87 -36.45 -20.67
N LYS A 813 11.06 -37.05 -20.79
CA LYS A 813 11.98 -37.22 -19.66
C LYS A 813 12.60 -35.90 -19.17
N PRO A 814 13.06 -34.98 -20.05
CA PRO A 814 13.37 -33.61 -19.64
C PRO A 814 12.21 -32.87 -18.98
N ALA A 815 10.96 -33.06 -19.45
CA ALA A 815 9.80 -32.34 -18.94
C ALA A 815 9.48 -32.66 -17.48
N TYR A 816 9.40 -33.95 -17.09
CA TYR A 816 9.07 -34.30 -15.70
C TYR A 816 10.24 -33.97 -14.75
N LEU A 817 11.50 -34.15 -15.16
CA LEU A 817 12.67 -33.80 -14.36
C LEU A 817 12.73 -32.28 -14.09
N ARG A 818 12.36 -31.44 -15.07
CA ARG A 818 12.24 -29.99 -14.88
C ARG A 818 11.11 -29.64 -13.90
N PHE A 819 9.95 -30.28 -13.99
CA PHE A 819 8.84 -30.03 -13.06
C PHE A 819 9.21 -30.40 -11.61
N ILE A 820 9.82 -31.57 -11.39
CA ILE A 820 10.31 -31.99 -10.05
C ILE A 820 11.37 -31.02 -9.52
N GLY A 821 12.34 -30.62 -10.35
CA GLY A 821 13.36 -29.65 -9.97
C GLY A 821 12.79 -28.28 -9.55
N VAL A 822 11.74 -27.81 -10.25
CA VAL A 822 11.01 -26.60 -9.86
C VAL A 822 10.25 -26.80 -8.54
N ALA A 823 9.54 -27.91 -8.36
CA ALA A 823 8.77 -28.15 -7.14
C ALA A 823 9.68 -28.17 -5.89
N ILE A 824 10.83 -28.86 -5.95
CA ILE A 824 11.82 -28.88 -4.86
C ILE A 824 12.40 -27.48 -4.63
N GLY A 825 12.76 -26.76 -5.70
CA GLY A 825 13.30 -25.39 -5.59
C GLY A 825 12.30 -24.39 -5.00
N LEU A 826 11.01 -24.52 -5.29
CA LEU A 826 9.94 -23.72 -4.68
C LEU A 826 9.72 -24.07 -3.20
N CYS A 827 9.79 -25.34 -2.82
CA CYS A 827 9.71 -25.74 -1.41
C CYS A 827 10.89 -25.19 -0.59
N LEU A 828 12.12 -25.27 -1.11
CA LEU A 828 13.30 -24.68 -0.47
C LEU A 828 13.23 -23.15 -0.42
N GLY A 829 12.77 -22.49 -1.49
CA GLY A 829 12.50 -21.06 -1.51
C GLY A 829 11.40 -20.62 -0.54
N MET A 830 10.37 -21.45 -0.31
CA MET A 830 9.33 -21.20 0.68
C MET A 830 9.87 -21.32 2.10
N LEU A 831 10.69 -22.35 2.40
CA LEU A 831 11.36 -22.48 3.69
C LEU A 831 12.26 -21.27 3.99
N ALA A 832 13.00 -20.78 2.99
CA ALA A 832 13.79 -19.55 3.09
C ALA A 832 12.96 -18.31 3.43
N VAL A 833 11.77 -18.17 2.84
CA VAL A 833 10.85 -17.04 3.07
C VAL A 833 10.14 -17.13 4.43
N LEU A 834 9.91 -18.34 4.95
CA LEU A 834 9.38 -18.56 6.30
C LEU A 834 10.41 -18.31 7.41
N LEU A 835 11.70 -18.51 7.11
CA LEU A 835 12.82 -18.39 8.05
C LEU A 835 13.59 -17.05 8.02
N PRO A 836 12.89 -15.90 8.02
CA PRO A 836 13.43 -14.73 8.74
C PRO A 836 12.54 -14.23 9.87
N LYS A 837 11.20 -14.24 9.70
CA LYS A 837 10.24 -13.60 10.63
C LYS A 837 8.86 -14.31 10.60
N PRO A 838 8.60 -15.28 11.48
CA PRO A 838 7.22 -15.72 11.73
C PRO A 838 6.40 -14.56 12.32
N ILE A 839 5.18 -14.37 11.82
CA ILE A 839 4.25 -13.35 12.34
C ILE A 839 3.68 -13.87 13.67
N SER A 840 4.29 -13.50 14.80
CA SER A 840 3.77 -13.87 16.13
C SER A 840 2.35 -13.34 16.33
N SER A 841 1.52 -14.16 16.98
CA SER A 841 0.12 -13.83 17.31
C SER A 841 0.03 -12.56 18.15
N LYS A 842 1.04 -12.28 18.97
CA LYS A 842 1.20 -11.02 19.74
C LYS A 842 1.24 -9.79 18.83
N ALA A 843 1.92 -9.89 17.69
CA ALA A 843 1.95 -8.83 16.69
C ALA A 843 0.64 -8.71 15.92
N ILE A 844 -0.08 -9.81 15.68
CA ILE A 844 -1.45 -9.76 15.15
C ILE A 844 -2.36 -9.05 16.15
N VAL A 845 -2.35 -9.45 17.42
CA VAL A 845 -3.20 -8.86 18.48
C VAL A 845 -2.94 -7.35 18.61
N ARG A 846 -1.68 -6.93 18.72
CA ARG A 846 -1.32 -5.51 18.84
C ARG A 846 -1.63 -4.71 17.57
N ASN A 847 -1.40 -5.28 16.37
CA ASN A 847 -1.70 -4.58 15.11
C ASN A 847 -3.21 -4.49 14.86
N VAL A 848 -3.99 -5.50 15.23
CA VAL A 848 -5.46 -5.44 15.18
C VAL A 848 -5.95 -4.41 16.20
N LEU A 849 -5.46 -4.41 17.44
CA LEU A 849 -5.87 -3.44 18.46
C LEU A 849 -5.48 -2.00 18.08
N ALA A 850 -4.29 -1.78 17.49
CA ALA A 850 -3.88 -0.50 16.94
C ALA A 850 -4.80 -0.07 15.78
N LYS A 851 -5.07 -0.98 14.83
CA LYS A 851 -6.00 -0.73 13.73
C LYS A 851 -7.41 -0.42 14.27
N THR A 852 -7.87 -1.14 15.29
CA THR A 852 -9.15 -0.88 15.94
C THR A 852 -9.16 0.47 16.65
N ILE A 853 -8.06 0.94 17.27
CA ILE A 853 -7.96 2.30 17.82
C ILE A 853 -7.97 3.36 16.71
N SER A 854 -7.28 3.15 15.60
CA SER A 854 -7.41 4.02 14.41
C SER A 854 -8.83 3.99 13.84
N GLU A 855 -9.47 2.81 13.83
CA GLU A 855 -10.87 2.63 13.47
C GLU A 855 -11.82 3.16 14.57
N THR A 856 -11.36 3.45 15.80
CA THR A 856 -12.06 4.24 16.82
C THR A 856 -12.04 5.73 16.45
N GLY A 857 -10.99 6.21 15.77
CA GLY A 857 -10.96 7.54 15.16
C GLY A 857 -11.88 7.64 13.95
N ASN A 858 -11.88 6.62 13.09
CA ASN A 858 -12.90 6.53 12.04
C ASN A 858 -14.30 6.40 12.65
N ILE A 859 -14.50 5.62 13.71
CA ILE A 859 -15.76 5.56 14.46
C ILE A 859 -16.13 6.91 15.06
N HIS A 860 -15.18 7.71 15.54
CA HIS A 860 -15.48 9.06 15.97
C HIS A 860 -16.02 9.89 14.79
N CYS A 861 -15.39 9.79 13.61
CA CYS A 861 -15.85 10.42 12.37
C CYS A 861 -17.04 9.72 11.68
N ASP A 862 -17.36 8.47 12.03
CA ASP A 862 -18.44 7.68 11.45
C ASP A 862 -19.65 7.75 12.36
N VAL A 863 -19.51 7.85 13.69
CA VAL A 863 -20.57 8.44 14.52
C VAL A 863 -20.60 9.93 14.26
N ALA A 864 -19.59 10.64 13.75
CA ALA A 864 -19.82 11.98 13.19
C ALA A 864 -20.68 11.88 11.94
N ASN A 865 -20.32 11.09 10.94
CA ASN A 865 -20.99 11.16 9.65
C ASN A 865 -22.28 10.32 9.57
N PHE A 866 -22.44 9.29 10.41
CA PHE A 866 -23.76 8.75 10.80
C PHE A 866 -24.50 9.71 11.72
N ALA A 867 -23.86 10.37 12.69
CA ALA A 867 -24.61 11.33 13.52
C ALA A 867 -25.31 12.30 12.61
N LEU A 868 -24.46 12.88 11.81
CA LEU A 868 -24.79 13.84 10.85
C LEU A 868 -25.35 13.06 9.63
N ALA A 869 -26.27 12.10 9.86
CA ALA A 869 -27.20 11.50 8.90
C ALA A 869 -28.72 11.79 9.10
N ARG A 870 -29.22 12.33 10.24
CA ARG A 870 -30.68 12.53 10.53
C ARG A 870 -31.34 13.93 10.60
N LEU A 871 -30.88 14.97 11.33
CA LEU A 871 -31.53 16.33 11.39
C LEU A 871 -31.75 17.02 10.04
N GLU A 872 -31.10 16.57 8.96
CA GLU A 872 -31.44 17.00 7.60
C GLU A 872 -32.46 16.13 6.86
N THR A 873 -32.57 14.86 7.25
CA THR A 873 -33.43 13.85 6.66
C THR A 873 -34.00 13.04 7.83
N PRO A 874 -35.07 13.53 8.50
CA PRO A 874 -35.52 13.01 9.80
C PRO A 874 -35.78 11.50 9.83
N ASP A 875 -36.31 10.96 8.73
CA ASP A 875 -36.57 9.53 8.54
C ASP A 875 -35.31 8.69 8.24
N TYR A 876 -34.13 9.30 8.17
CA TYR A 876 -32.85 8.61 8.12
C TYR A 876 -32.55 8.01 9.51
N ASN A 877 -33.19 6.89 9.74
CA ASN A 877 -32.84 5.92 10.77
C ASN A 877 -31.80 4.95 10.20
N ILE A 878 -30.91 4.42 11.05
CA ILE A 878 -30.13 3.23 10.68
C ILE A 878 -31.12 2.12 10.31
N LYS A 879 -31.11 1.70 9.05
CA LYS A 879 -31.96 0.61 8.56
C LYS A 879 -31.36 -0.69 9.07
N GLY A 880 -31.74 -1.07 10.30
CA GLY A 880 -31.12 -2.08 11.17
C GLY A 880 -31.03 -3.52 10.64
N ARG A 881 -31.27 -3.74 9.34
CA ARG A 881 -31.12 -5.03 8.64
C ARG A 881 -30.19 -4.97 7.41
N GLN A 882 -29.73 -3.79 6.96
CA GLN A 882 -28.82 -3.67 5.80
C GLN A 882 -27.68 -2.63 5.95
N ASP A 883 -27.55 -1.94 7.09
CA ASP A 883 -26.68 -0.76 7.16
C ASP A 883 -25.19 -1.06 7.41
N ALA A 884 -24.37 -0.51 6.51
CA ALA A 884 -22.92 -0.61 6.53
C ALA A 884 -22.31 -0.13 7.85
N VAL A 885 -22.86 0.94 8.44
CA VAL A 885 -22.40 1.54 9.72
C VAL A 885 -22.55 0.53 10.87
N LEU A 886 -23.75 0.00 11.10
CA LEU A 886 -23.98 -1.04 12.12
C LEU A 886 -23.22 -2.33 11.80
N SER A 887 -23.02 -2.64 10.52
CA SER A 887 -22.15 -3.76 10.09
C SER A 887 -20.68 -3.52 10.41
N ASN A 888 -20.20 -2.26 10.34
CA ASN A 888 -18.83 -1.88 10.69
C ASN A 888 -18.63 -1.99 12.20
N TYR A 889 -19.54 -1.44 13.03
CA TYR A 889 -19.55 -1.67 14.47
C TYR A 889 -19.57 -3.16 14.81
N SER A 890 -20.44 -3.93 14.18
CA SER A 890 -20.52 -5.37 14.36
C SER A 890 -19.25 -6.08 13.90
N SER A 891 -18.61 -5.64 12.82
CA SER A 891 -17.33 -6.21 12.34
C SER A 891 -16.17 -5.86 13.27
N LEU A 892 -16.17 -4.69 13.89
CA LEU A 892 -15.14 -4.25 14.84
C LEU A 892 -15.32 -4.96 16.18
N LEU A 893 -16.55 -5.07 16.68
CA LEU A 893 -16.89 -5.89 17.85
C LEU A 893 -16.62 -7.39 17.59
N MET A 894 -16.86 -7.91 16.38
CA MET A 894 -16.48 -9.28 15.99
C MET A 894 -14.97 -9.46 15.82
N ARG A 895 -14.23 -8.46 15.31
CA ARG A 895 -12.75 -8.46 15.33
C ARG A 895 -12.24 -8.49 16.76
N MET A 896 -12.84 -7.74 17.67
CA MET A 896 -12.49 -7.70 19.10
C MET A 896 -12.93 -8.96 19.88
N ALA A 897 -14.04 -9.61 19.50
CA ALA A 897 -14.46 -10.91 20.02
C ALA A 897 -13.66 -12.08 19.42
N GLY A 898 -13.10 -11.91 18.22
CA GLY A 898 -12.05 -12.77 17.68
C GLY A 898 -10.71 -12.55 18.40
N LEU A 899 -10.38 -11.28 18.68
CA LEU A 899 -9.22 -10.88 19.45
C LEU A 899 -9.24 -11.50 20.85
N SER A 900 -10.38 -11.50 21.55
CA SER A 900 -10.48 -12.07 22.91
C SER A 900 -10.19 -13.58 22.94
N LYS A 901 -10.50 -14.32 21.86
CA LYS A 901 -10.07 -15.72 21.68
C LYS A 901 -8.57 -15.83 21.46
N LEU A 902 -7.99 -15.00 20.59
CA LEU A 902 -6.54 -14.93 20.34
C LEU A 902 -5.74 -14.44 21.55
N MET A 903 -6.35 -13.64 22.44
CA MET A 903 -5.72 -13.07 23.64
C MET A 903 -5.40 -14.12 24.71
N SER A 904 -6.07 -15.28 24.69
CA SER A 904 -5.68 -16.44 25.49
C SER A 904 -4.54 -17.20 24.82
N LEU A 905 -3.36 -16.57 24.73
CA LEU A 905 -2.14 -17.07 24.08
C LEU A 905 -1.48 -18.30 24.77
N LYS A 906 -2.27 -19.21 25.35
CA LYS A 906 -1.83 -20.37 26.14
C LYS A 906 -0.91 -21.35 25.38
N LEU A 907 -0.82 -21.24 24.05
CA LEU A 907 0.00 -22.09 23.18
C LEU A 907 1.35 -21.43 22.76
N GLU A 908 1.53 -20.11 22.93
CA GLU A 908 2.82 -19.46 22.64
C GLU A 908 3.73 -19.44 23.88
N VAL A 909 4.78 -20.28 23.88
CA VAL A 909 5.79 -20.33 24.96
C VAL A 909 6.41 -18.93 25.20
N PRO A 910 6.42 -18.40 26.43
CA PRO A 910 6.89 -17.04 26.73
C PRO A 910 8.43 -16.98 26.86
N ILE A 911 9.14 -17.20 25.74
CA ILE A 911 10.61 -17.27 25.66
C ILE A 911 11.28 -16.00 26.20
N ALA A 912 10.77 -14.82 25.84
CA ALA A 912 11.42 -13.52 26.11
C ALA A 912 10.83 -12.75 27.30
N GLY A 913 10.01 -13.41 28.13
CA GLY A 913 9.19 -12.77 29.17
C GLY A 913 7.69 -12.94 28.93
N TYR A 914 6.88 -12.65 29.95
CA TYR A 914 5.43 -12.85 29.91
C TYR A 914 4.72 -11.80 29.04
N TRP A 915 3.59 -12.17 28.44
CA TRP A 915 2.69 -11.23 27.75
C TRP A 915 1.96 -10.37 28.81
N PRO A 916 1.86 -9.03 28.66
CA PRO A 916 1.12 -8.17 29.58
C PRO A 916 -0.40 -8.29 29.37
N GLU A 917 -0.92 -9.49 29.61
CA GLU A 917 -2.29 -9.91 29.30
C GLU A 917 -3.34 -9.03 29.99
N SER A 918 -3.09 -8.61 31.23
CA SER A 918 -3.98 -7.71 31.98
C SER A 918 -4.09 -6.32 31.35
N LYS A 919 -2.96 -5.73 30.91
CA LYS A 919 -2.94 -4.44 30.21
C LYS A 919 -3.64 -4.54 28.85
N TYR A 920 -3.36 -5.58 28.06
CA TYR A 920 -4.07 -5.78 26.81
C TYR A 920 -5.55 -6.13 27.00
N LYS A 921 -5.94 -6.85 28.07
CA LYS A 921 -7.36 -7.12 28.39
C LYS A 921 -8.08 -5.85 28.82
N ARG A 922 -7.46 -4.99 29.64
CA ARG A 922 -8.01 -3.68 29.98
C ARG A 922 -8.07 -2.78 28.76
N LEU A 923 -7.04 -2.71 27.92
CA LEU A 923 -7.03 -1.89 26.71
C LEU A 923 -8.05 -2.39 25.67
N SER A 924 -8.13 -3.70 25.43
CA SER A 924 -9.17 -4.32 24.60
C SER A 924 -10.56 -4.08 25.18
N GLY A 925 -10.71 -4.11 26.51
CA GLY A 925 -11.92 -3.76 27.23
C GLY A 925 -12.29 -2.30 27.04
N LEU A 926 -11.34 -1.36 27.18
CA LEU A 926 -11.55 0.07 26.99
C LEU A 926 -11.85 0.44 25.54
N VAL A 927 -11.24 -0.22 24.56
CA VAL A 927 -11.54 -0.03 23.14
C VAL A 927 -12.90 -0.63 22.80
N THR A 928 -13.26 -1.78 23.37
CA THR A 928 -14.61 -2.37 23.23
C THR A 928 -15.67 -1.52 23.92
N ASP A 929 -15.40 -1.05 25.14
CA ASP A 929 -16.17 -0.04 25.86
C ASP A 929 -16.38 1.13 24.93
N VAL A 930 -15.32 1.80 24.44
CA VAL A 930 -15.43 2.99 23.60
C VAL A 930 -16.19 2.73 22.30
N ILE A 931 -16.01 1.57 21.63
CA ILE A 931 -16.82 1.19 20.45
C ILE A 931 -18.30 1.02 20.83
N GLN A 932 -18.61 0.39 21.97
CA GLN A 932 -19.98 0.30 22.48
C GLN A 932 -20.50 1.66 22.96
N LEU A 933 -19.61 2.51 23.49
CA LEU A 933 -19.90 3.86 23.91
C LEU A 933 -20.17 4.73 22.71
N TYR A 934 -19.60 4.45 21.53
CA TYR A 934 -19.90 5.05 20.23
C TYR A 934 -21.13 4.43 19.55
N LEU A 935 -21.42 3.14 19.78
CA LEU A 935 -22.59 2.47 19.22
C LEU A 935 -23.90 2.81 19.92
N MET A 936 -23.99 2.70 21.25
CA MET A 936 -25.20 3.16 21.97
C MET A 936 -25.23 4.70 22.05
N LEU A 937 -24.10 5.36 21.83
CA LEU A 937 -24.06 6.76 21.40
C LEU A 937 -24.88 6.93 20.13
N SER A 938 -24.44 6.42 18.98
CA SER A 938 -25.21 6.42 17.72
C SER A 938 -26.70 6.03 17.92
N SER A 939 -26.98 4.97 18.67
CA SER A 939 -28.34 4.50 18.95
C SER A 939 -29.18 5.42 19.83
N ALA A 940 -28.59 6.21 20.72
CA ALA A 940 -29.32 7.15 21.59
C ALA A 940 -30.03 8.23 20.77
N LEU A 941 -29.52 8.52 19.58
CA LEU A 941 -30.03 9.57 18.71
C LEU A 941 -30.74 9.00 17.49
N GLN A 942 -30.42 7.76 17.13
CA GLN A 942 -31.35 6.95 16.38
C GLN A 942 -32.70 6.77 17.11
N GLY A 943 -32.69 6.86 18.45
CA GLY A 943 -33.89 6.86 19.28
C GLY A 943 -34.59 8.22 19.41
N LEU A 944 -34.06 9.32 18.86
CA LEU A 944 -34.69 10.64 18.96
C LEU A 944 -35.82 10.78 17.93
N ASP A 945 -37.05 10.87 18.44
CA ASP A 945 -38.29 10.90 17.67
C ASP A 945 -38.51 12.28 17.01
N GLY A 946 -38.02 13.36 17.64
CA GLY A 946 -38.00 14.73 17.12
C GLY A 946 -36.60 15.21 16.71
N PRO A 947 -35.95 14.59 15.70
CA PRO A 947 -34.55 14.85 15.39
C PRO A 947 -34.28 16.22 14.78
N GLU A 948 -35.30 16.93 14.28
CA GLU A 948 -35.13 18.31 13.83
C GLU A 948 -34.84 19.31 14.98
N LYS A 949 -35.15 18.94 16.23
CA LYS A 949 -35.16 19.87 17.38
C LYS A 949 -34.25 19.49 18.54
N TRP A 950 -34.17 18.21 18.91
CA TRP A 950 -33.38 17.77 20.06
C TRP A 950 -31.95 17.40 19.72
N LEU A 951 -31.81 16.77 18.56
CA LEU A 951 -30.56 16.37 17.95
C LEU A 951 -29.49 17.47 17.82
N PRO A 952 -29.79 18.78 17.61
CA PRO A 952 -28.74 19.78 17.60
C PRO A 952 -28.15 19.92 19.00
N VAL A 953 -28.72 20.74 19.88
CA VAL A 953 -28.43 20.91 21.33
C VAL A 953 -27.29 20.00 21.87
N VAL A 954 -27.59 18.74 22.15
CA VAL A 954 -26.76 17.52 21.98
C VAL A 954 -25.29 17.68 21.53
N ILE A 955 -24.93 17.95 20.26
CA ILE A 955 -23.52 17.87 19.79
C ILE A 955 -22.62 18.93 20.42
N LYS A 956 -23.08 20.17 20.54
CA LYS A 956 -22.30 21.26 21.15
C LYS A 956 -22.10 21.01 22.65
N ARG A 957 -23.05 20.31 23.30
CA ARG A 957 -22.88 19.69 24.62
C ARG A 957 -21.85 18.55 24.61
N VAL A 958 -21.74 17.77 23.54
CA VAL A 958 -20.69 16.74 23.40
C VAL A 958 -19.33 17.29 22.96
N GLY A 959 -19.32 18.47 22.38
CA GLY A 959 -18.12 19.22 22.03
C GLY A 959 -17.49 18.88 20.68
N PHE A 960 -18.11 18.02 19.83
CA PHE A 960 -17.60 17.75 18.48
C PHE A 960 -17.54 19.00 17.59
N CYS A 961 -18.24 20.08 17.97
CA CYS A 961 -18.16 21.40 17.34
C CYS A 961 -16.87 22.19 17.63
N PHE A 962 -16.12 21.86 18.68
CA PHE A 962 -14.95 22.64 19.13
C PHE A 962 -13.65 22.05 18.57
N PRO A 963 -12.93 22.77 17.69
CA PRO A 963 -11.81 22.21 16.93
C PRO A 963 -10.66 21.77 17.84
N ASP A 964 -10.38 22.51 18.92
CA ASP A 964 -9.27 22.22 19.83
C ASP A 964 -9.48 20.85 20.52
N LEU A 965 -10.69 20.63 21.04
CA LEU A 965 -11.07 19.35 21.65
C LEU A 965 -10.98 18.19 20.65
N GLN A 966 -11.32 18.42 19.38
CA GLN A 966 -11.24 17.38 18.34
C GLN A 966 -9.81 17.13 17.86
N ALA A 967 -8.99 18.18 17.78
CA ALA A 967 -7.56 18.03 17.51
C ALA A 967 -6.90 17.13 18.55
N GLU A 968 -7.25 17.27 19.83
CA GLU A 968 -6.76 16.41 20.91
C GLU A 968 -7.30 14.98 20.86
N VAL A 969 -8.59 14.79 20.55
CA VAL A 969 -9.18 13.46 20.35
C VAL A 969 -8.49 12.72 19.20
N PHE A 970 -8.29 13.38 18.05
CA PHE A 970 -7.60 12.76 16.93
C PHE A 970 -6.11 12.58 17.19
N ALA A 971 -5.43 13.53 17.84
CA ALA A 971 -4.02 13.40 18.21
C ALA A 971 -3.80 12.24 19.19
N THR A 972 -4.62 12.11 20.23
CA THR A 972 -4.51 10.99 21.20
C THR A 972 -4.82 9.65 20.55
N ILE A 973 -5.89 9.54 19.74
CA ILE A 973 -6.21 8.32 18.99
C ILE A 973 -5.08 7.94 18.02
N HIS A 974 -4.56 8.90 17.25
CA HIS A 974 -3.50 8.66 16.27
C HIS A 974 -2.19 8.26 16.96
N MET A 975 -1.76 9.00 17.99
CA MET A 975 -0.56 8.66 18.76
C MET A 975 -0.68 7.29 19.44
N ALA A 976 -1.83 6.97 20.03
CA ALA A 976 -2.05 5.67 20.66
C ALA A 976 -2.08 4.51 19.65
N SER A 977 -2.74 4.70 18.50
CA SER A 977 -2.69 3.75 17.38
C SER A 977 -1.25 3.50 16.93
N ASP A 978 -0.50 4.57 16.64
CA ASP A 978 0.78 4.43 15.94
C ASP A 978 1.93 4.05 16.87
N ALA A 979 1.89 4.44 18.14
CA ALA A 979 2.77 3.87 19.16
C ALA A 979 2.64 2.34 19.24
N LEU A 980 1.41 1.80 19.25
CA LEU A 980 1.17 0.36 19.20
C LEU A 980 1.57 -0.25 17.85
N ARG A 981 1.15 0.34 16.73
CA ARG A 981 1.40 -0.18 15.37
C ARG A 981 2.89 -0.31 15.08
N THR A 982 3.67 0.73 15.39
CA THR A 982 5.11 0.81 15.11
C THR A 982 6.00 0.29 16.24
N LYS A 983 5.47 0.09 17.45
CA LYS A 983 6.23 -0.05 18.70
C LYS A 983 7.17 1.14 18.95
N GLN A 984 6.71 2.37 18.71
CA GLN A 984 7.42 3.58 19.11
C GLN A 984 6.83 4.08 20.43
N ALA A 985 7.73 4.50 21.34
CA ALA A 985 7.33 5.07 22.62
C ALA A 985 6.73 6.47 22.41
N LEU A 986 6.06 6.99 23.44
CA LEU A 986 5.35 8.28 23.38
C LEU A 986 6.14 9.41 24.05
N PRO A 987 5.78 10.69 23.87
CA PRO A 987 6.31 11.77 24.70
C PRO A 987 5.99 11.56 26.19
N LYS A 988 6.85 12.08 27.09
CA LYS A 988 6.58 12.12 28.54
C LYS A 988 5.42 13.04 28.91
N ILE A 989 5.10 14.01 28.05
CA ILE A 989 3.98 14.95 28.22
C ILE A 989 3.02 14.75 27.04
N THR A 990 1.78 14.38 27.32
CA THR A 990 0.69 14.26 26.34
C THR A 990 -0.57 14.94 26.86
N GLU A 991 -1.41 15.45 25.96
CA GLU A 991 -2.66 16.13 26.32
C GLU A 991 -3.80 15.13 26.63
N ALA A 992 -3.54 14.13 27.49
CA ALA A 992 -4.51 13.13 27.94
C ALA A 992 -5.50 13.68 29.00
N ASN A 993 -6.04 14.88 28.73
CA ASN A 993 -6.90 15.68 29.62
C ASN A 993 -8.22 16.07 28.92
N ILE A 994 -8.63 15.33 27.89
CA ILE A 994 -9.75 15.67 27.00
C ILE A 994 -11.06 15.72 27.80
N SER A 995 -11.27 14.78 28.73
CA SER A 995 -12.44 14.77 29.61
C SER A 995 -12.56 16.00 30.52
N LEU A 996 -11.46 16.73 30.72
CA LEU A 996 -11.40 17.96 31.49
C LEU A 996 -11.65 19.18 30.60
N LYS A 997 -11.03 19.28 29.42
CA LYS A 997 -11.30 20.39 28.49
C LYS A 997 -12.74 20.35 27.97
N HIS A 998 -13.31 19.17 27.77
CA HIS A 998 -14.75 19.01 27.51
C HIS A 998 -15.63 19.57 28.64
N MET A 999 -15.26 19.33 29.91
CA MET A 999 -15.96 19.89 31.08
C MET A 999 -15.82 21.42 31.17
N GLU A 1000 -14.70 21.99 30.72
CA GLU A 1000 -14.48 23.44 30.65
C GLU A 1000 -15.34 24.09 29.55
N LEU A 1001 -15.40 23.47 28.37
CA LEU A 1001 -16.25 23.92 27.25
C LEU A 1001 -17.74 23.88 27.61
N LEU A 1002 -18.16 22.97 28.49
CA LEU A 1002 -19.50 22.99 29.08
C LEU A 1002 -19.64 24.17 30.06
N ARG A 1003 -18.72 24.33 31.01
CA ARG A 1003 -18.70 25.43 31.99
C ARG A 1003 -18.78 26.82 31.36
N GLN A 1004 -18.08 27.04 30.25
CA GLN A 1004 -18.06 28.31 29.53
C GLN A 1004 -19.36 28.62 28.77
N GLN A 1005 -20.11 27.60 28.34
CA GLN A 1005 -21.45 27.78 27.75
C GLN A 1005 -22.51 28.17 28.78
N TRP A 1006 -22.21 28.02 30.08
CA TRP A 1006 -23.19 27.83 31.15
C TRP A 1006 -23.29 28.98 32.17
N GLY A 1007 -22.67 30.16 31.91
CA GLY A 1007 -22.92 31.44 32.61
C GLY A 1007 -22.58 31.55 34.12
N LEU A 1008 -21.59 32.36 34.49
CA LEU A 1008 -20.99 32.38 35.85
C LEU A 1008 -21.88 32.81 37.04
N ARG A 1009 -23.11 33.32 36.82
CA ARG A 1009 -24.00 33.80 37.90
C ARG A 1009 -25.51 33.53 37.74
N ARG A 1010 -25.97 32.96 36.62
CA ARG A 1010 -27.35 32.50 36.46
C ARG A 1010 -27.38 31.23 35.63
N ILE A 1011 -27.91 30.17 36.24
CA ILE A 1011 -28.43 29.01 35.51
C ILE A 1011 -29.68 29.51 34.78
N SER A 1012 -29.71 29.36 33.45
CA SER A 1012 -30.85 29.71 32.60
C SER A 1012 -30.96 28.62 31.54
N LEU A 1013 -32.00 27.78 31.59
CA LEU A 1013 -32.07 26.46 30.95
C LEU A 1013 -32.19 26.48 29.40
N SER A 1014 -31.55 27.45 28.75
CA SER A 1014 -32.20 28.35 27.79
C SER A 1014 -33.48 28.98 28.36
N GLU A 1015 -33.95 30.06 27.73
CA GLU A 1015 -35.21 30.71 28.13
C GLU A 1015 -36.45 29.89 27.70
N ARG A 1016 -36.27 28.66 27.21
CA ARG A 1016 -37.23 27.84 26.43
C ARG A 1016 -37.80 26.59 27.15
N PHE A 1017 -37.28 26.17 28.30
CA PHE A 1017 -37.98 25.19 29.19
C PHE A 1017 -38.96 25.89 30.15
N TYR A 1018 -39.46 27.04 29.72
CA TYR A 1018 -40.26 27.96 30.50
C TYR A 1018 -41.36 28.54 29.59
N CYS A 1019 -42.52 28.86 30.16
CA CYS A 1019 -43.56 29.57 29.44
C CYS A 1019 -43.24 31.08 29.35
N ASP A 1020 -43.71 31.72 28.29
CA ASP A 1020 -43.66 33.19 28.14
C ASP A 1020 -44.99 33.83 28.54
N SER A 1021 -44.91 34.92 29.28
CA SER A 1021 -46.03 35.76 29.70
C SER A 1021 -45.68 37.24 29.52
N ALA A 1022 -46.64 38.04 29.08
CA ALA A 1022 -46.38 39.42 28.66
C ALA A 1022 -46.30 40.43 29.83
N THR A 1023 -45.41 41.42 29.65
CA THR A 1023 -45.35 42.75 30.30
C THR A 1023 -45.08 42.87 31.81
N ASN A 1024 -44.04 43.66 32.10
CA ASN A 1024 -43.88 44.63 33.21
C ASN A 1024 -44.35 44.25 34.63
N ASN A 1025 -43.40 44.00 35.54
CA ASN A 1025 -42.93 45.04 36.49
C ASN A 1025 -41.75 44.59 37.37
N ASN A 1026 -41.21 45.53 38.15
CA ASN A 1026 -40.05 45.34 39.03
C ASN A 1026 -40.27 44.24 40.08
N ASN A 1027 -39.49 43.15 40.01
CA ASN A 1027 -38.95 42.38 41.14
C ASN A 1027 -37.95 41.33 40.61
N GLU A 1028 -36.86 41.06 41.34
CA GLU A 1028 -35.77 40.20 40.84
C GLU A 1028 -36.08 38.69 40.81
N ASN A 1029 -37.20 38.26 41.40
CA ASN A 1029 -37.61 36.85 41.51
C ASN A 1029 -38.87 36.54 40.69
N THR A 1030 -38.78 36.65 39.36
CA THR A 1030 -39.67 35.89 38.47
C THR A 1030 -39.10 34.48 38.27
N SER A 1031 -39.45 33.57 39.18
CA SER A 1031 -39.25 32.14 38.96
C SER A 1031 -40.14 31.67 37.81
N LYS A 1032 -39.63 31.78 36.58
CA LYS A 1032 -40.21 31.09 35.42
C LYS A 1032 -40.34 29.60 35.79
N GLU A 1033 -41.55 29.06 35.79
CA GLU A 1033 -41.77 27.66 36.20
C GLU A 1033 -41.27 26.70 35.12
N LEU A 1034 -40.58 25.65 35.57
CA LEU A 1034 -39.91 24.71 34.68
C LEU A 1034 -40.92 23.74 34.07
N ASP A 1035 -40.94 23.62 32.75
CA ASP A 1035 -41.84 22.72 32.01
C ASP A 1035 -41.38 21.26 32.15
N HIS A 1036 -41.67 20.68 33.31
CA HIS A 1036 -41.33 19.32 33.69
C HIS A 1036 -41.81 18.27 32.68
N TYR A 1037 -42.92 18.52 31.99
CA TYR A 1037 -43.49 17.58 31.01
C TYR A 1037 -42.59 17.38 29.78
N LYS A 1038 -41.84 18.42 29.37
CA LYS A 1038 -40.80 18.29 28.33
C LYS A 1038 -39.52 17.65 28.87
N LEU A 1039 -39.07 18.02 30.07
CA LEU A 1039 -37.79 17.56 30.60
C LEU A 1039 -37.78 16.05 30.91
N PHE A 1040 -38.94 15.48 31.25
CA PHE A 1040 -39.13 14.03 31.42
C PHE A 1040 -39.61 13.29 30.15
N SER A 1041 -39.78 13.96 29.01
CA SER A 1041 -40.15 13.31 27.74
C SER A 1041 -39.04 12.42 27.17
N ASN A 1042 -39.38 11.49 26.27
CA ASN A 1042 -38.44 10.51 25.68
C ASN A 1042 -37.18 11.20 25.13
N ASP A 1043 -37.36 12.18 24.24
CA ASP A 1043 -36.25 12.92 23.64
C ASP A 1043 -35.44 13.76 24.65
N GLY A 1044 -36.09 14.31 25.68
CA GLY A 1044 -35.41 15.06 26.74
C GLY A 1044 -34.53 14.15 27.59
N GLN A 1045 -35.02 12.95 27.91
CA GLN A 1045 -34.21 11.91 28.54
C GLN A 1045 -33.08 11.44 27.63
N LEU A 1046 -33.30 11.36 26.31
CA LEU A 1046 -32.25 11.08 25.33
C LEU A 1046 -31.25 12.25 25.12
N ASN A 1047 -31.54 13.47 25.60
CA ASN A 1047 -30.55 14.58 25.65
C ASN A 1047 -29.73 14.58 26.96
N ILE A 1048 -30.31 14.19 28.09
CA ILE A 1048 -29.53 13.93 29.31
C ILE A 1048 -28.71 12.64 29.13
N MET A 1049 -29.32 11.64 28.48
CA MET A 1049 -28.70 10.52 27.80
C MET A 1049 -28.15 10.93 26.41
N SER A 1050 -27.65 12.17 26.29
CA SER A 1050 -26.72 12.66 25.27
C SER A 1050 -25.41 13.16 25.92
N LEU A 1051 -25.51 14.23 26.70
CA LEU A 1051 -24.38 15.02 27.23
C LEU A 1051 -23.23 14.21 27.88
N LEU A 1052 -23.55 13.33 28.83
CA LEU A 1052 -22.58 12.78 29.79
C LEU A 1052 -21.45 11.89 29.20
N VAL A 1053 -21.47 11.49 27.91
CA VAL A 1053 -20.53 10.48 27.33
C VAL A 1053 -19.75 10.86 26.10
N ALA A 1054 -19.97 12.06 25.59
CA ALA A 1054 -18.81 12.92 25.36
C ALA A 1054 -17.71 12.68 26.40
N HIS A 1055 -18.04 13.05 27.64
CA HIS A 1055 -17.14 13.05 28.78
C HIS A 1055 -16.63 11.65 29.18
N MET A 1056 -17.42 10.57 29.01
CA MET A 1056 -16.96 9.19 29.22
C MET A 1056 -16.09 8.65 28.09
N ILE A 1057 -16.42 8.93 26.83
CA ILE A 1057 -15.56 8.53 25.70
C ILE A 1057 -14.22 9.23 25.84
N TYR A 1058 -14.22 10.54 26.08
CA TYR A 1058 -13.00 11.30 26.35
C TYR A 1058 -12.25 10.76 27.56
N ASN A 1059 -12.94 10.45 28.68
CA ASN A 1059 -12.31 9.82 29.85
C ASN A 1059 -11.69 8.46 29.53
N ARG A 1060 -12.34 7.65 28.69
CA ARG A 1060 -11.85 6.33 28.27
C ARG A 1060 -10.72 6.46 27.24
N LEU A 1061 -10.69 7.51 26.44
CA LEU A 1061 -9.57 7.87 25.55
C LEU A 1061 -8.35 8.38 26.34
N ASP A 1062 -8.57 9.19 27.38
CA ASP A 1062 -7.53 9.58 28.35
C ASP A 1062 -6.93 8.32 29.02
N GLU A 1063 -7.78 7.37 29.48
CA GLU A 1063 -7.34 6.06 30.00
C GLU A 1063 -6.61 5.19 28.95
N ILE A 1064 -7.04 5.20 27.69
CA ILE A 1064 -6.38 4.49 26.58
C ILE A 1064 -4.98 5.04 26.34
N MET A 1065 -4.81 6.37 26.29
CA MET A 1065 -3.50 7.02 26.13
C MET A 1065 -2.55 6.61 27.25
N ILE A 1066 -2.99 6.74 28.52
CA ILE A 1066 -2.21 6.36 29.71
C ILE A 1066 -1.79 4.88 29.66
N LEU A 1067 -2.68 3.97 29.23
CA LEU A 1067 -2.36 2.54 29.14
C LEU A 1067 -1.46 2.17 27.96
N VAL A 1068 -1.56 2.87 26.82
CA VAL A 1068 -0.64 2.68 25.69
C VAL A 1068 0.75 3.22 26.02
N LYS A 1069 0.83 4.40 26.63
CA LYS A 1069 2.06 4.96 27.21
C LYS A 1069 2.68 3.97 28.22
N GLY A 1070 1.85 3.39 29.09
CA GLY A 1070 2.20 2.29 30.00
C GLY A 1070 2.54 0.92 29.36
N LEU A 1071 2.40 0.76 28.04
CA LEU A 1071 2.80 -0.44 27.27
C LEU A 1071 4.06 -0.21 26.42
N VAL A 1072 4.18 0.94 25.75
CA VAL A 1072 5.30 1.23 24.83
C VAL A 1072 6.39 2.10 25.46
N GLY A 1073 6.13 2.71 26.62
CA GLY A 1073 7.06 3.58 27.33
C GLY A 1073 7.15 4.98 26.74
N GLU A 1074 8.14 5.74 27.20
CA GLU A 1074 8.35 7.15 26.86
C GLU A 1074 9.64 7.34 26.01
N ILE A 1075 9.76 8.48 25.30
CA ILE A 1075 10.96 8.88 24.50
C ILE A 1075 11.62 10.14 25.04
N TYR A 1076 10.87 11.24 25.17
CA TYR A 1076 11.41 12.56 25.45
C TYR A 1076 11.35 12.86 26.95
N ASP A 1077 12.49 13.00 27.61
CA ASP A 1077 12.58 13.31 29.04
C ASP A 1077 12.64 14.83 29.28
N LEU A 1078 11.50 15.46 29.58
CA LEU A 1078 11.46 16.84 30.07
C LEU A 1078 11.40 16.84 31.61
N ASN A 1079 12.11 17.79 32.23
CA ASN A 1079 12.04 17.99 33.68
C ASN A 1079 10.70 18.66 34.05
N GLU A 1080 9.92 18.02 34.92
CA GLU A 1080 8.59 18.53 35.33
C GLU A 1080 8.65 19.90 36.02
N ARG A 1081 9.79 20.26 36.63
CA ARG A 1081 10.03 21.59 37.24
C ARG A 1081 9.98 22.77 36.24
N ILE A 1082 9.94 22.50 34.94
CA ILE A 1082 9.81 23.53 33.89
C ILE A 1082 8.34 23.90 33.66
N LEU A 1083 7.39 23.06 34.09
CA LEU A 1083 5.96 23.19 33.81
C LEU A 1083 5.22 23.73 35.04
N VAL A 1084 5.13 25.05 35.13
CA VAL A 1084 4.52 25.77 36.25
C VAL A 1084 3.30 26.54 35.73
N ASP A 1085 2.13 26.33 36.34
CA ASP A 1085 0.92 27.12 36.06
C ASP A 1085 1.07 28.53 36.69
N GLU A 1086 0.43 29.58 36.14
CA GLU A 1086 0.60 30.96 36.67
C GLU A 1086 0.22 31.09 38.16
N ASP A 1087 -0.79 30.33 38.62
CA ASP A 1087 -1.20 30.28 40.03
C ASP A 1087 -0.13 29.65 40.96
N ASP A 1088 0.73 28.75 40.44
CA ASP A 1088 1.71 27.98 41.21
C ASP A 1088 3.10 28.66 41.24
N TYR A 1089 3.31 29.70 40.43
CA TYR A 1089 4.63 30.32 40.23
C TYR A 1089 5.25 30.90 41.52
N PHE A 1090 4.41 31.30 42.48
CA PHE A 1090 4.86 31.77 43.80
C PHE A 1090 5.42 30.65 44.69
N GLU A 1091 4.82 29.45 44.69
CA GLU A 1091 5.38 28.30 45.44
C GLU A 1091 6.69 27.82 44.81
N PHE A 1092 6.76 27.76 43.47
CA PHE A 1092 7.99 27.37 42.75
C PHE A 1092 9.19 28.27 43.07
N LYS A 1093 8.96 29.59 43.19
CA LYS A 1093 10.00 30.54 43.61
C LYS A 1093 10.44 30.31 45.06
N GLN A 1094 9.51 29.96 45.95
CA GLN A 1094 9.78 29.77 47.37
C GLN A 1094 10.54 28.45 47.64
N ASP A 1095 10.28 27.39 46.87
CA ASP A 1095 11.01 26.12 46.91
C ASP A 1095 12.47 26.26 46.41
N LEU A 1096 12.75 27.21 45.50
CA LEU A 1096 14.11 27.56 45.10
C LEU A 1096 14.85 28.27 46.24
N GLU A 1097 14.22 29.26 46.88
CA GLU A 1097 14.81 30.00 48.02
C GLU A 1097 15.11 29.05 49.21
N PHE A 1098 14.22 28.10 49.51
CA PHE A 1098 14.45 27.04 50.51
C PHE A 1098 15.47 25.96 50.09
N SER A 1099 15.86 25.88 48.82
CA SER A 1099 16.92 24.99 48.35
C SER A 1099 18.29 25.56 48.71
N ASP A 1100 18.51 26.85 48.42
CA ASP A 1100 19.77 27.53 48.68
C ASP A 1100 20.05 27.62 50.19
N ASP A 1101 19.04 27.91 51.01
CA ASP A 1101 19.15 27.88 52.48
C ASP A 1101 19.60 26.52 53.04
N LYS A 1102 19.26 25.41 52.37
CA LYS A 1102 19.70 24.07 52.80
C LYS A 1102 21.16 23.81 52.47
N GLU A 1103 21.64 24.19 51.29
CA GLU A 1103 23.07 24.09 50.98
C GLU A 1103 23.89 25.02 51.87
N ASN A 1104 23.41 26.26 52.09
CA ASN A 1104 24.04 27.20 53.04
C ASN A 1104 24.05 26.71 54.50
N SER A 1105 23.08 25.89 54.91
CA SER A 1105 23.05 25.27 56.25
C SER A 1105 24.00 24.07 56.44
N ALA A 1106 24.66 23.63 55.36
CA ALA A 1106 25.55 22.46 55.32
C ALA A 1106 27.04 22.81 55.11
N PHE A 1107 27.40 24.09 55.19
CA PHE A 1107 28.76 24.64 55.07
C PHE A 1107 29.24 25.31 56.37
#